data_AF-A0A2R6CAF6-F1
#
_entry.id   AF-A0A2R6CAF6-F1
#
_cell.length_a   1.000
_cell.length_b   1.000
_cell.length_c   1.000
_cell.angle_alpha   90.00
_cell.angle_beta   90.00
_cell.angle_gamma   90.00
#
_symmetry.space_group_name_H-M   'P 1'
#
loop_
_entity.id
_entity.type
_entity.pdbx_description
1 polymer ?
#
loop_
_entity_poly.entity_id
_entity_poly.type
_entity_poly.pdbx_seq_one_letter_code
_entity_poly.pdbx_strand_id
1 'polypeptide(L)'
;MVSSLPNPGCPLSLNRLGDNKPSSQYPKPHQNEQQLDYRVISLKICSDISNYIKLSLIYTVNPMFKPLVECLMTRPGYNDGKQGNGWRAHSHRYRTLPIVLIITLVLTASPALVLGALHAPLSQQVKANPVGAASPRHQVADGPPGVVDYGNTYPFNTSQVLGNAVINTLTTPSGDTFLIQLVGVLNTGGDHYYLVEEYLALNQTQNAGYAYTLADTLLNLSAYPSHLSSHYISGLGGLRNTPNGVAYTYTYTASGRLTTPFEYTPSIKVQSTLEGTQVDFQATLTEMSPQLTLFQSELDTVIISEPHQSTPTITVGGHNPVNQNVLEIVLNTPTQGTQPTNVEGYLQLFYGDQRGFAPVPEAQSSGADVAGSLPGLHVYPLYNQTAPVALVSSQLTGFTTLWPLNHTTILLTAQRGLTLGINTTSVNLSRGAYQIPQYTGEGFIENTIRLTPEGGAQEVTLSAPGVIQPEVGYRGVFLGWNHTLKAGTLKFNLTRQYTVSEAYQPQYLLTEIYLAQPNQTPIGKNYEWVNAGANTTVRLPTMIYEGSYVRFLFVGATLNQTQINASEFEVKLVEPTTLYAYYAKQFLIAFVGSHREYYSRLDEWANASQQVNISLPLYIRDGQYARLAFQSYTLGNQTETNLELQLTVTAPVNVTLNYTQQYQLNFTGAYSQYYYAYSAWYNQGENYSVTIPQTLMVNTTFRIVYDNATINKNTTTTQAHFTGTASTPIIIQLTLTPQYLVVINAPNTHIHAFYNRSQTISVQAPYYSGNIFKLDVFREWVGTLNTTSTQLTLNVNGPIHETAVYTRTYIRLLLIMVSIGAILAATLTIYLKSRTSRPI
;
A
#
# COMPACT_ATOMS: atom_id res chain seq x y z
N MET A 1 -43.72 -9.71 -7.30
CA MET A 1 -43.97 -9.30 -8.69
C MET A 1 -42.89 -9.90 -9.57
N VAL A 2 -43.32 -10.45 -10.70
CA VAL A 2 -42.59 -11.31 -11.64
C VAL A 2 -41.79 -10.49 -12.66
N SER A 3 -40.72 -11.10 -13.19
CA SER A 3 -39.97 -10.77 -14.43
C SER A 3 -39.07 -9.52 -14.39
N SER A 4 -37.92 -9.43 -15.09
CA SER A 4 -37.35 -10.23 -16.17
C SER A 4 -35.82 -10.04 -16.26
N LEU A 5 -35.12 -11.11 -16.66
CA LEU A 5 -33.77 -11.09 -17.26
C LEU A 5 -33.76 -10.28 -18.57
N PRO A 6 -32.58 -9.79 -19.00
CA PRO A 6 -31.93 -10.44 -20.14
C PRO A 6 -30.39 -10.51 -20.06
N ASN A 7 -29.83 -11.40 -20.87
CA ASN A 7 -28.41 -11.58 -21.22
C ASN A 7 -28.37 -11.65 -22.77
N PRO A 8 -27.23 -11.64 -23.49
CA PRO A 8 -25.94 -10.94 -23.35
C PRO A 8 -25.60 -10.10 -24.62
N GLY A 9 -24.54 -9.29 -24.60
CA GLY A 9 -24.05 -8.61 -25.82
C GLY A 9 -22.61 -8.13 -25.71
N CYS A 10 -21.71 -8.71 -26.51
CA CYS A 10 -20.38 -8.16 -26.82
C CYS A 10 -20.51 -6.85 -27.63
N PRO A 11 -19.52 -5.95 -27.53
CA PRO A 11 -18.91 -5.49 -28.77
C PRO A 11 -17.38 -5.43 -28.71
N LEU A 12 -16.77 -5.94 -29.79
CA LEU A 12 -15.45 -5.57 -30.28
C LEU A 12 -15.49 -4.12 -30.78
N SER A 13 -14.51 -3.30 -30.41
CA SER A 13 -14.15 -2.10 -31.16
C SER A 13 -12.65 -2.10 -31.48
N LEU A 14 -12.36 -2.25 -32.78
CA LEU A 14 -11.11 -1.83 -33.39
C LEU A 14 -11.09 -0.29 -33.44
N ASN A 15 -9.99 0.32 -33.04
CA ASN A 15 -9.62 1.63 -33.60
C ASN A 15 -8.16 1.61 -34.04
N ARG A 16 -7.99 2.07 -35.28
CA ARG A 16 -6.76 2.22 -36.07
C ARG A 16 -6.45 3.72 -36.13
N LEU A 17 -5.16 4.09 -36.17
CA LEU A 17 -4.51 5.38 -36.49
C LEU A 17 -3.52 5.75 -35.36
N GLY A 18 -2.25 6.06 -35.61
CA GLY A 18 -1.56 6.27 -36.87
C GLY A 18 -0.05 6.25 -36.67
N ASP A 19 0.63 5.96 -37.77
CA ASP A 19 2.08 5.94 -37.93
C ASP A 19 2.71 7.31 -37.70
N ASN A 20 3.88 7.33 -37.07
CA ASN A 20 4.94 8.29 -37.38
C ASN A 20 6.31 7.69 -37.04
N LYS A 21 7.03 7.28 -38.10
CA LYS A 21 8.49 7.12 -38.15
C LYS A 21 9.01 8.19 -39.11
N PRO A 22 10.21 8.74 -38.88
CA PRO A 22 11.44 8.22 -39.52
C PRO A 22 12.65 8.34 -38.57
N SER A 23 13.89 7.93 -38.83
CA SER A 23 14.60 6.92 -39.63
C SER A 23 16.10 7.06 -39.28
N SER A 24 16.90 5.99 -39.43
CA SER A 24 18.38 5.89 -39.63
C SER A 24 19.00 4.79 -38.73
N GLN A 25 19.31 3.60 -39.25
CA GLN A 25 20.41 3.17 -40.15
C GLN A 25 21.72 2.83 -39.39
N TYR A 26 22.00 1.54 -39.18
CA TYR A 26 23.13 0.72 -39.73
C TYR A 26 23.36 -0.60 -38.91
N PRO A 27 24.10 -1.62 -39.40
CA PRO A 27 23.53 -2.92 -39.76
C PRO A 27 23.87 -4.10 -38.82
N LYS A 28 23.14 -5.21 -39.03
CA LYS A 28 23.33 -6.55 -38.46
C LYS A 28 24.69 -7.18 -38.82
N PRO A 29 25.07 -8.27 -38.12
CA PRO A 29 25.00 -9.57 -38.80
C PRO A 29 24.27 -10.68 -38.02
N HIS A 30 23.90 -11.69 -38.82
CA HIS A 30 23.04 -12.83 -38.57
C HIS A 30 23.47 -13.77 -37.43
N GLN A 31 22.49 -14.35 -36.73
CA GLN A 31 22.43 -15.78 -36.47
C GLN A 31 20.97 -16.24 -36.35
N ASN A 32 20.69 -17.38 -37.00
CA ASN A 32 19.39 -18.03 -37.09
C ASN A 32 19.12 -18.86 -35.83
N GLU A 33 18.05 -18.57 -35.10
CA GLU A 33 17.39 -19.56 -34.25
C GLU A 33 15.87 -19.40 -34.36
N GLN A 34 15.21 -20.52 -34.68
CA GLN A 34 13.77 -20.64 -34.79
C GLN A 34 13.14 -20.56 -33.39
N GLN A 35 12.41 -19.49 -33.12
CA GLN A 35 11.63 -19.32 -31.89
C GLN A 35 10.20 -19.83 -32.15
N LEU A 36 9.84 -20.94 -31.48
CA LEU A 36 8.48 -21.44 -31.40
C LEU A 36 7.73 -20.67 -30.30
N ASP A 37 6.79 -19.82 -30.71
CA ASP A 37 5.83 -19.14 -29.83
C ASP A 37 4.84 -20.16 -29.25
N TYR A 38 4.82 -20.34 -27.93
CA TYR A 38 3.72 -20.98 -27.22
C TYR A 38 2.83 -19.92 -26.58
N ARG A 39 1.60 -19.77 -27.07
CA ARG A 39 0.52 -19.08 -26.36
C ARG A 39 -0.07 -20.01 -25.30
N VAL A 40 0.02 -19.63 -24.03
CA VAL A 40 -0.75 -20.24 -22.95
C VAL A 40 -2.10 -19.53 -22.86
N ILE A 41 -3.18 -20.29 -23.02
CA ILE A 41 -4.55 -19.87 -22.71
C ILE A 41 -4.87 -20.40 -21.31
N SER A 42 -5.04 -19.48 -20.34
CA SER A 42 -5.52 -19.82 -19.00
C SER A 42 -7.04 -19.88 -18.98
N LEU A 43 -7.59 -21.07 -18.74
CA LEU A 43 -9.02 -21.29 -18.46
C LEU A 43 -9.20 -21.36 -16.93
N LYS A 44 -9.90 -20.37 -16.38
CA LYS A 44 -10.29 -20.30 -14.96
C LYS A 44 -11.69 -20.89 -14.83
N ILE A 45 -11.81 -22.06 -14.22
CA ILE A 45 -13.11 -22.65 -13.83
C ILE A 45 -13.24 -22.48 -12.31
N CYS A 46 -14.22 -21.68 -11.89
CA CYS A 46 -14.69 -21.63 -10.51
C CYS A 46 -15.73 -22.74 -10.31
N SER A 47 -15.61 -23.55 -9.27
CA SER A 47 -16.73 -24.36 -8.79
C SER A 47 -16.71 -24.46 -7.26
N ASP A 48 -17.82 -24.03 -6.68
CA ASP A 48 -18.20 -24.19 -5.29
C ASP A 48 -19.08 -25.44 -5.10
N ILE A 49 -18.90 -26.10 -3.95
CA ILE A 49 -19.87 -26.91 -3.18
C ILE A 49 -20.06 -28.42 -3.51
N SER A 50 -19.41 -29.22 -2.65
CA SER A 50 -19.88 -30.35 -1.80
C SER A 50 -20.23 -31.77 -2.32
N ASN A 51 -19.63 -32.75 -1.62
CA ASN A 51 -20.09 -34.08 -1.17
C ASN A 51 -20.37 -35.21 -2.19
N TYR A 52 -19.39 -36.10 -2.40
CA TYR A 52 -19.33 -37.49 -1.88
C TYR A 52 -18.20 -38.26 -2.60
N ILE A 53 -17.25 -38.80 -1.83
CA ILE A 53 -16.21 -39.70 -2.33
C ILE A 53 -16.77 -41.12 -2.39
N LYS A 54 -16.66 -41.77 -3.55
CA LYS A 54 -16.35 -43.20 -3.62
C LYS A 54 -15.55 -43.52 -4.88
N LEU A 55 -14.30 -43.93 -4.65
CA LEU A 55 -13.34 -44.45 -5.64
C LEU A 55 -13.94 -45.56 -6.50
N SER A 56 -13.55 -45.59 -7.78
CA SER A 56 -13.09 -46.82 -8.44
C SER A 56 -12.19 -46.50 -9.63
N LEU A 57 -10.99 -47.11 -9.58
CA LEU A 57 -9.99 -47.20 -10.64
C LEU A 57 -10.58 -47.73 -11.95
N ILE A 58 -10.05 -47.26 -13.08
CA ILE A 58 -10.06 -47.99 -14.35
C ILE A 58 -8.61 -48.16 -14.82
N TYR A 59 -8.21 -49.43 -14.89
CA TYR A 59 -7.01 -49.93 -15.57
C TYR A 59 -7.19 -49.87 -17.09
N THR A 60 -6.09 -49.62 -17.79
CA THR A 60 -5.91 -49.82 -19.23
C THR A 60 -5.61 -51.28 -19.53
N VAL A 61 -6.31 -51.88 -20.51
CA VAL A 61 -5.90 -53.14 -21.16
C VAL A 61 -6.06 -52.97 -22.67
N ASN A 62 -5.02 -53.31 -23.42
CA ASN A 62 -4.96 -53.36 -24.88
C ASN A 62 -5.30 -54.80 -25.36
N PRO A 63 -5.86 -54.99 -26.57
CA PRO A 63 -6.70 -56.14 -26.93
C PRO A 63 -5.95 -57.23 -27.73
N MET A 64 -6.54 -58.44 -27.81
CA MET A 64 -6.62 -59.18 -29.08
C MET A 64 -7.57 -60.40 -29.03
N PHE A 65 -8.40 -60.49 -30.07
CA PHE A 65 -9.11 -61.64 -30.66
C PHE A 65 -10.35 -62.30 -30.00
N LYS A 66 -11.50 -61.99 -30.63
CA LYS A 66 -12.78 -62.75 -30.79
C LYS A 66 -12.53 -64.08 -31.57
N PRO A 67 -13.45 -65.09 -31.63
CA PRO A 67 -14.86 -64.89 -32.04
C PRO A 67 -15.98 -65.82 -31.50
N LEU A 68 -17.24 -65.38 -31.75
CA LEU A 68 -18.49 -66.11 -32.09
C LEU A 68 -18.99 -67.26 -31.17
N VAL A 69 -20.27 -67.45 -30.83
CA VAL A 69 -21.55 -66.80 -31.22
C VAL A 69 -22.68 -67.27 -30.26
N GLU A 70 -23.76 -66.47 -30.23
CA GLU A 70 -25.16 -66.81 -29.88
C GLU A 70 -25.69 -66.83 -28.43
N CYS A 71 -26.50 -65.78 -28.19
CA CYS A 71 -27.92 -65.81 -27.83
C CYS A 71 -28.41 -65.88 -26.37
N LEU A 72 -29.29 -64.90 -26.12
CA LEU A 72 -30.45 -64.83 -25.22
C LEU A 72 -30.29 -64.16 -23.84
N MET A 73 -30.78 -62.92 -23.86
CA MET A 73 -31.45 -62.14 -22.81
C MET A 73 -31.94 -62.92 -21.59
N THR A 74 -31.75 -62.39 -20.38
CA THR A 74 -32.77 -61.63 -19.59
C THR A 74 -32.33 -61.41 -18.13
N ARG A 75 -32.84 -60.31 -17.54
CA ARG A 75 -32.67 -59.80 -16.16
C ARG A 75 -33.11 -60.80 -15.08
N PRO A 76 -32.66 -60.66 -13.81
CA PRO A 76 -33.38 -61.20 -12.66
C PRO A 76 -34.24 -60.12 -11.99
N GLY A 77 -35.49 -60.47 -11.69
CA GLY A 77 -36.40 -59.70 -10.86
C GLY A 77 -37.31 -60.65 -10.09
N TYR A 78 -37.08 -60.69 -8.77
CA TYR A 78 -38.04 -60.74 -7.67
C TYR A 78 -39.22 -61.74 -7.65
N ASN A 79 -39.26 -62.44 -6.51
CA ASN A 79 -40.39 -62.92 -5.69
C ASN A 79 -41.10 -64.28 -5.89
N ASP A 80 -41.15 -64.96 -4.73
CA ASP A 80 -42.17 -65.81 -4.12
C ASP A 80 -42.50 -67.20 -4.69
N GLY A 81 -42.44 -68.20 -3.79
CA GLY A 81 -43.38 -69.33 -3.83
C GLY A 81 -42.84 -70.74 -3.56
N LYS A 82 -42.74 -71.10 -2.26
CA LYS A 82 -43.23 -72.35 -1.63
C LYS A 82 -42.83 -73.77 -2.12
N GLN A 83 -42.48 -74.57 -1.09
CA GLN A 83 -42.60 -76.05 -0.91
C GLN A 83 -41.62 -76.92 -1.71
N GLY A 84 -40.77 -77.78 -1.14
CA GLY A 84 -40.90 -78.81 -0.07
C GLY A 84 -40.31 -80.09 -0.72
N ASN A 85 -39.57 -81.03 -0.12
CA ASN A 85 -39.29 -81.50 1.24
C ASN A 85 -37.99 -82.33 1.20
N GLY A 86 -37.29 -82.43 2.35
CA GLY A 86 -36.80 -83.76 2.76
C GLY A 86 -35.49 -83.88 3.57
N TRP A 87 -35.63 -83.92 4.91
CA TRP A 87 -34.95 -84.84 5.88
C TRP A 87 -33.43 -84.66 6.14
N ARG A 88 -32.84 -84.54 7.36
CA ARG A 88 -33.13 -84.82 8.79
C ARG A 88 -32.23 -83.88 9.66
N ALA A 89 -32.76 -83.15 10.65
CA ALA A 89 -32.86 -83.46 12.10
C ALA A 89 -31.56 -83.43 12.94
N HIS A 90 -31.37 -82.37 13.75
CA HIS A 90 -31.25 -82.46 15.22
C HIS A 90 -31.38 -81.08 15.89
N SER A 91 -32.03 -81.10 17.05
CA SER A 91 -32.53 -80.00 17.88
C SER A 91 -31.73 -79.84 19.17
N HIS A 92 -31.65 -78.64 19.75
CA HIS A 92 -32.24 -78.34 21.08
C HIS A 92 -32.08 -76.86 21.50
N ARG A 93 -33.15 -76.36 22.14
CA ARG A 93 -33.29 -75.11 22.90
C ARG A 93 -32.63 -75.22 24.28
N TYR A 94 -32.36 -74.09 24.97
CA TYR A 94 -32.76 -73.68 26.35
C TYR A 94 -32.09 -72.29 26.61
N ARG A 95 -32.77 -71.18 26.93
CA ARG A 95 -33.49 -70.70 28.15
C ARG A 95 -32.59 -70.00 29.20
N THR A 96 -33.09 -68.82 29.63
CA THR A 96 -33.01 -68.19 30.98
C THR A 96 -31.69 -67.59 31.52
N LEU A 97 -31.68 -66.24 31.67
CA LEU A 97 -31.64 -65.41 32.91
C LEU A 97 -31.10 -66.07 34.21
N PRO A 98 -30.82 -65.31 35.30
CA PRO A 98 -30.20 -63.99 35.51
C PRO A 98 -29.30 -64.01 36.80
N ILE A 99 -29.10 -62.86 37.46
CA ILE A 99 -28.88 -62.58 38.91
C ILE A 99 -27.68 -61.64 39.07
N VAL A 100 -27.82 -60.34 39.44
CA VAL A 100 -28.47 -59.68 40.61
C VAL A 100 -27.39 -59.23 41.60
N LEU A 101 -27.23 -57.90 41.63
CA LEU A 101 -27.54 -57.03 42.77
C LEU A 101 -26.44 -56.71 43.79
N ILE A 102 -26.67 -55.52 44.36
CA ILE A 102 -26.36 -55.00 45.70
C ILE A 102 -25.29 -53.88 45.67
N ILE A 103 -25.67 -52.59 45.65
CA ILE A 103 -26.25 -51.74 46.74
C ILE A 103 -25.11 -51.40 47.76
N THR A 104 -24.81 -50.21 48.28
CA THR A 104 -25.48 -48.91 48.63
C THR A 104 -24.28 -47.94 48.92
N LEU A 105 -24.31 -46.64 48.62
CA LEU A 105 -24.96 -45.53 49.35
C LEU A 105 -24.31 -45.21 50.72
N VAL A 106 -24.02 -43.92 50.96
CA VAL A 106 -24.38 -43.12 52.16
C VAL A 106 -23.34 -42.05 52.56
N LEU A 107 -23.74 -40.80 52.32
CA LEU A 107 -23.83 -39.61 53.20
C LEU A 107 -22.59 -38.88 53.80
N THR A 108 -22.64 -37.57 53.52
CA THR A 108 -22.54 -36.40 54.43
C THR A 108 -21.22 -36.04 55.09
N ALA A 109 -20.80 -34.79 54.90
CA ALA A 109 -21.04 -33.71 55.88
C ALA A 109 -20.58 -32.34 55.34
N SER A 110 -21.46 -31.34 55.41
CA SER A 110 -21.11 -29.95 55.78
C SER A 110 -21.37 -29.85 57.31
N PRO A 111 -20.88 -28.86 58.10
CA PRO A 111 -21.15 -27.44 57.86
C PRO A 111 -20.16 -26.41 58.49
N ALA A 112 -20.58 -25.14 58.41
CA ALA A 112 -20.41 -24.05 59.39
C ALA A 112 -19.07 -23.27 59.35
N LEU A 113 -19.07 -22.01 58.91
CA LEU A 113 -19.54 -20.75 59.55
C LEU A 113 -18.41 -20.06 60.35
N VAL A 114 -18.17 -18.77 60.13
CA VAL A 114 -18.60 -17.66 61.03
C VAL A 114 -17.98 -16.31 60.61
N LEU A 115 -18.89 -15.38 60.31
CA LEU A 115 -19.02 -13.93 60.59
C LEU A 115 -17.86 -12.92 60.60
N GLY A 116 -18.23 -11.73 60.08
CA GLY A 116 -17.92 -10.39 60.59
C GLY A 116 -17.88 -9.37 59.45
N ALA A 117 -18.97 -8.83 58.89
CA ALA A 117 -20.01 -7.95 59.43
C ALA A 117 -19.55 -6.51 59.75
N LEU A 118 -20.39 -5.55 59.29
CA LEU A 118 -20.59 -4.16 59.76
C LEU A 118 -19.70 -3.07 59.10
N HIS A 119 -20.19 -1.90 58.68
CA HIS A 119 -21.49 -1.23 58.72
C HIS A 119 -21.40 -0.04 57.74
N ALA A 120 -22.46 0.22 56.97
CA ALA A 120 -22.81 1.54 56.42
C ALA A 120 -23.17 2.49 57.61
N PRO A 121 -23.41 3.82 57.49
CA PRO A 121 -24.20 4.44 56.41
C PRO A 121 -23.93 5.92 56.05
N LEU A 122 -24.66 6.35 55.01
CA LEU A 122 -25.23 7.67 54.74
C LEU A 122 -24.69 8.91 55.46
N SER A 123 -24.42 9.94 54.66
CA SER A 123 -25.10 11.23 54.86
C SER A 123 -25.33 11.96 53.54
N GLN A 124 -26.60 12.23 53.25
CA GLN A 124 -27.05 13.32 52.39
C GLN A 124 -26.46 14.64 52.88
N GLN A 125 -26.07 15.52 51.96
CA GLN A 125 -26.38 16.94 52.09
C GLN A 125 -26.77 17.53 50.73
N VAL A 126 -28.05 17.82 50.62
CA VAL A 126 -28.60 18.89 49.80
C VAL A 126 -28.05 20.21 50.36
N LYS A 127 -27.41 21.03 49.53
CA LYS A 127 -27.33 22.48 49.78
C LYS A 127 -27.19 23.27 48.48
N ALA A 128 -28.24 24.05 48.26
CA ALA A 128 -28.32 25.36 47.61
C ALA A 128 -27.63 25.55 46.25
N ASN A 129 -28.47 25.62 45.20
CA ASN A 129 -28.25 26.51 44.07
C ASN A 129 -27.89 27.92 44.57
N PRO A 130 -26.73 28.48 44.18
CA PRO A 130 -26.65 29.90 43.91
C PRO A 130 -27.32 30.18 42.57
N VAL A 131 -28.11 31.24 42.58
CA VAL A 131 -28.74 31.86 41.43
C VAL A 131 -27.69 32.18 40.35
N GLY A 132 -27.94 31.70 39.12
CA GLY A 132 -27.43 32.32 37.89
C GLY A 132 -25.92 32.29 37.62
N ALA A 133 -25.28 31.12 37.59
CA ALA A 133 -24.01 30.98 36.87
C ALA A 133 -24.33 30.59 35.42
N ALA A 134 -24.16 31.55 34.50
CA ALA A 134 -24.12 31.27 33.08
C ALA A 134 -23.08 30.18 32.80
N SER A 135 -23.45 29.23 31.92
CA SER A 135 -22.55 28.22 31.36
C SER A 135 -21.18 28.82 31.01
N PRO A 136 -20.05 28.14 31.26
CA PRO A 136 -18.78 28.50 30.65
C PRO A 136 -18.85 28.13 29.17
N ARG A 137 -19.52 28.99 28.38
CA ARG A 137 -19.33 29.00 26.93
C ARG A 137 -18.02 29.71 26.68
N HIS A 138 -16.97 28.91 26.50
CA HIS A 138 -15.93 29.21 25.53
C HIS A 138 -16.59 29.47 24.19
N GLN A 139 -16.89 30.72 23.90
CA GLN A 139 -17.13 31.26 22.57
C GLN A 139 -16.95 32.76 22.74
N VAL A 140 -15.77 33.21 22.31
CA VAL A 140 -15.47 34.61 22.03
C VAL A 140 -16.55 35.07 21.06
N ALA A 141 -17.61 35.68 21.59
CA ALA A 141 -18.54 36.42 20.77
C ALA A 141 -17.78 37.70 20.38
N ASP A 142 -17.28 37.74 19.15
CA ASP A 142 -17.69 38.81 18.24
C ASP A 142 -17.63 40.23 18.85
N GLY A 143 -16.41 40.66 19.20
CA GLY A 143 -16.13 41.99 19.76
C GLY A 143 -15.88 43.07 18.69
N PRO A 144 -15.80 44.36 19.07
CA PRO A 144 -15.45 45.44 18.14
C PRO A 144 -14.04 45.26 17.55
N PRO A 145 -13.77 45.76 16.31
CA PRO A 145 -12.45 45.70 15.69
C PRO A 145 -11.39 46.46 16.48
N GLY A 146 -10.28 45.81 16.82
CA GLY A 146 -9.22 46.45 17.60
C GLY A 146 -8.03 45.56 17.91
N VAL A 147 -7.12 46.09 18.73
CA VAL A 147 -5.99 45.36 19.30
C VAL A 147 -6.34 45.04 20.75
N VAL A 148 -6.42 43.75 21.08
CA VAL A 148 -6.77 43.28 22.42
C VAL A 148 -5.66 42.37 22.94
N ASP A 149 -5.29 42.51 24.21
CA ASP A 149 -4.44 41.55 24.90
C ASP A 149 -5.30 40.50 25.63
N TYR A 150 -5.11 39.23 25.28
CA TYR A 150 -5.76 38.09 25.92
C TYR A 150 -4.77 37.13 26.60
N GLY A 151 -3.49 37.49 26.72
CA GLY A 151 -2.32 36.62 26.91
C GLY A 151 -2.52 35.25 27.60
N ASN A 152 -1.80 34.22 27.15
CA ASN A 152 -2.12 32.82 27.46
C ASN A 152 -1.39 32.17 28.64
N THR A 153 -0.49 32.84 29.38
CA THR A 153 0.17 32.13 30.50
C THR A 153 0.29 32.83 31.84
N TYR A 154 0.52 34.14 31.96
CA TYR A 154 0.49 34.80 33.28
C TYR A 154 0.07 36.29 33.17
N PRO A 155 -1.02 36.73 33.84
CA PRO A 155 -1.29 38.15 33.96
C PRO A 155 -0.12 38.83 34.68
N PHE A 156 0.26 40.01 34.21
CA PHE A 156 1.16 40.90 34.94
C PHE A 156 0.48 42.23 35.20
N ASN A 157 1.04 42.98 36.14
CA ASN A 157 0.46 44.19 36.66
C ASN A 157 1.29 45.41 36.25
N THR A 158 0.62 46.45 35.74
CA THR A 158 1.24 47.74 35.41
C THR A 158 0.54 48.89 36.13
N SER A 159 1.25 49.99 36.35
CA SER A 159 0.68 51.23 36.83
C SER A 159 0.22 52.16 35.70
N GLN A 160 0.49 51.83 34.43
CA GLN A 160 0.13 52.69 33.31
C GLN A 160 -0.07 51.90 32.03
N VAL A 161 -1.02 52.33 31.21
CA VAL A 161 -1.25 51.83 29.85
C VAL A 161 -1.44 53.01 28.89
N LEU A 162 -1.13 52.78 27.62
CA LEU A 162 -1.23 53.80 26.57
C LEU A 162 -1.65 53.15 25.26
N GLY A 163 -2.66 53.74 24.63
CA GLY A 163 -3.06 53.45 23.27
C GLY A 163 -2.51 54.51 22.33
N ASN A 164 -2.21 54.13 21.08
CA ASN A 164 -1.99 55.11 20.01
C ASN A 164 -2.83 54.74 18.79
N ALA A 165 -3.71 55.63 18.36
CA ALA A 165 -4.54 55.46 17.18
C ALA A 165 -4.30 56.60 16.19
N VAL A 166 -3.79 56.25 15.01
CA VAL A 166 -3.65 57.18 13.89
C VAL A 166 -4.64 56.82 12.81
N ILE A 167 -5.53 57.75 12.47
CA ILE A 167 -6.54 57.57 11.44
C ILE A 167 -6.19 58.47 10.27
N ASN A 168 -5.78 57.84 9.17
CA ASN A 168 -5.37 58.51 7.94
C ASN A 168 -6.57 58.96 7.12
N THR A 169 -7.58 58.10 7.00
CA THR A 169 -8.85 58.40 6.34
C THR A 169 -10.00 57.77 7.11
N LEU A 170 -11.13 58.46 7.12
CA LEU A 170 -12.38 58.02 7.74
C LEU A 170 -13.52 58.70 7.00
N THR A 171 -14.52 57.93 6.60
CA THR A 171 -15.79 58.45 6.10
C THR A 171 -16.91 57.84 6.93
N THR A 172 -17.46 58.59 7.88
CA THR A 172 -18.69 58.15 8.56
C THR A 172 -19.92 58.67 7.81
N PRO A 173 -21.08 58.01 7.94
CA PRO A 173 -22.38 58.57 7.56
C PRO A 173 -22.76 59.76 8.44
N SER A 174 -23.59 60.66 7.91
CA SER A 174 -24.06 61.84 8.66
C SER A 174 -25.00 61.40 9.78
N GLY A 175 -24.64 61.72 11.03
CA GLY A 175 -25.44 61.42 12.22
C GLY A 175 -25.01 60.18 13.00
N ASP A 176 -24.01 59.42 12.51
CA ASP A 176 -23.38 58.34 13.27
C ASP A 176 -22.18 58.82 14.08
N THR A 177 -21.93 58.10 15.17
CA THR A 177 -20.78 58.29 16.05
C THR A 177 -19.73 57.20 15.78
N PHE A 178 -18.49 57.57 15.51
CA PHE A 178 -17.35 56.66 15.49
C PHE A 178 -16.56 56.79 16.79
N LEU A 179 -16.25 55.67 17.43
CA LEU A 179 -15.57 55.61 18.73
C LEU A 179 -14.17 55.01 18.56
N ILE A 180 -13.19 55.62 19.22
CA ILE A 180 -11.87 55.03 19.49
C ILE A 180 -11.75 54.93 21.00
N GLN A 181 -11.56 53.72 21.54
CA GLN A 181 -11.64 53.48 22.99
C GLN A 181 -10.42 52.69 23.46
N LEU A 182 -9.76 53.15 24.53
CA LEU A 182 -8.80 52.39 25.32
C LEU A 182 -9.52 51.85 26.55
N VAL A 183 -9.50 50.53 26.75
CA VAL A 183 -10.19 49.86 27.85
C VAL A 183 -9.20 48.97 28.60
N GLY A 184 -9.30 48.93 29.92
CA GLY A 184 -8.51 48.04 30.76
C GLY A 184 -9.25 47.63 32.04
N VAL A 185 -8.72 46.62 32.71
CA VAL A 185 -9.23 46.17 34.02
C VAL A 185 -8.30 46.59 35.14
N LEU A 186 -8.78 47.52 35.96
CA LEU A 186 -8.13 47.98 37.17
C LEU A 186 -8.46 47.05 38.34
N ASN A 187 -7.42 46.49 38.95
CA ASN A 187 -7.49 45.80 40.23
C ASN A 187 -6.99 46.74 41.35
N THR A 188 -7.85 47.03 42.31
CA THR A 188 -7.48 47.89 43.47
C THR A 188 -7.05 47.07 44.70
N GLY A 189 -7.23 45.75 44.68
CA GLY A 189 -7.02 44.85 45.81
C GLY A 189 -8.27 44.10 46.23
N GLY A 190 -8.12 43.04 47.04
CA GLY A 190 -9.22 42.45 47.82
C GLY A 190 -10.47 42.03 47.03
N ASP A 191 -10.30 41.54 45.79
CA ASP A 191 -11.38 41.19 44.84
C ASP A 191 -12.19 42.37 44.28
N HIS A 192 -11.62 43.59 44.30
CA HIS A 192 -12.21 44.79 43.73
C HIS A 192 -11.66 45.10 42.33
N TYR A 193 -12.52 44.93 41.32
CA TYR A 193 -12.22 45.12 39.91
C TYR A 193 -13.09 46.21 39.30
N TYR A 194 -12.47 47.08 38.52
CA TYR A 194 -13.14 48.13 37.77
C TYR A 194 -12.74 48.06 36.30
N LEU A 195 -13.71 48.21 35.40
CA LEU A 195 -13.47 48.52 34.00
C LEU A 195 -13.16 50.02 33.93
N VAL A 196 -12.03 50.35 33.32
CA VAL A 196 -11.62 51.73 33.04
C VAL A 196 -11.60 51.92 31.54
N GLU A 197 -12.31 52.94 31.05
CA GLU A 197 -12.46 53.24 29.64
C GLU A 197 -12.10 54.71 29.41
N GLU A 198 -11.31 54.98 28.39
CA GLU A 198 -11.08 56.32 27.85
C GLU A 198 -11.40 56.31 26.36
N TYR A 199 -12.26 57.21 25.89
CA TYR A 199 -12.66 57.20 24.50
C TYR A 199 -12.82 58.58 23.85
N LEU A 200 -12.56 58.58 22.54
CA LEU A 200 -12.84 59.64 21.60
C LEU A 200 -14.08 59.26 20.78
N ALA A 201 -15.13 60.08 20.86
CA ALA A 201 -16.32 59.97 20.03
C ALA A 201 -16.34 61.04 18.94
N LEU A 202 -16.50 60.62 17.69
CA LEU A 202 -16.50 61.47 16.50
C LEU A 202 -17.87 61.46 15.84
N ASN A 203 -18.47 62.63 15.70
CA ASN A 203 -19.74 62.83 15.02
C ASN A 203 -19.52 63.66 13.75
N GLN A 204 -19.94 63.15 12.60
CA GLN A 204 -19.75 63.87 11.34
C GLN A 204 -20.49 65.22 11.34
N THR A 205 -19.81 66.26 10.86
CA THR A 205 -20.37 67.59 10.64
C THR A 205 -20.58 67.85 9.15
N GLN A 206 -21.46 68.80 8.82
CA GLN A 206 -21.58 69.30 7.45
C GLN A 206 -20.22 69.90 7.04
N ASN A 207 -19.60 69.41 5.96
CA ASN A 207 -18.26 69.74 5.42
C ASN A 207 -17.09 68.79 5.76
N ALA A 208 -17.33 67.48 5.93
CA ALA A 208 -16.26 66.47 6.04
C ALA A 208 -15.30 66.66 7.24
N GLY A 209 -15.72 67.41 8.27
CA GLY A 209 -15.06 67.45 9.58
C GLY A 209 -15.87 66.70 10.63
N TYR A 210 -15.27 66.46 11.78
CA TYR A 210 -15.88 65.76 12.91
C TYR A 210 -15.96 66.67 14.14
N ALA A 211 -17.11 66.70 14.78
CA ALA A 211 -17.23 67.17 16.16
C ALA A 211 -16.77 66.04 17.06
N TYR A 212 -15.93 66.34 18.05
CA TYR A 212 -15.35 65.32 18.90
C TYR A 212 -15.73 65.50 20.38
N THR A 213 -15.90 64.39 21.07
CA THR A 213 -16.13 64.33 22.52
C THR A 213 -15.11 63.37 23.12
N LEU A 214 -14.41 63.81 24.15
CA LEU A 214 -13.54 62.96 24.96
C LEU A 214 -14.30 62.59 26.23
N ALA A 215 -14.24 61.33 26.63
CA ALA A 215 -14.91 60.88 27.84
C ALA A 215 -14.14 59.72 28.46
N ASP A 216 -14.27 59.62 29.78
CA ASP A 216 -13.81 58.47 30.54
C ASP A 216 -15.00 57.81 31.23
N THR A 217 -14.82 56.54 31.57
CA THR A 217 -15.81 55.78 32.30
C THR A 217 -15.11 54.80 33.23
N LEU A 218 -15.64 54.70 34.45
CA LEU A 218 -15.20 53.73 35.44
C LEU A 218 -16.41 52.94 35.94
N LEU A 219 -16.44 51.64 35.65
CA LEU A 219 -17.55 50.73 35.92
C LEU A 219 -17.10 49.61 36.86
N ASN A 220 -17.90 49.31 37.89
CA ASN A 220 -17.58 48.27 38.86
C ASN A 220 -17.89 46.89 38.28
N LEU A 221 -16.85 46.04 38.23
CA LEU A 221 -16.94 44.64 37.81
C LEU A 221 -16.92 43.68 39.01
N SER A 222 -16.71 44.19 40.22
CA SER A 222 -16.66 43.40 41.45
C SER A 222 -18.01 42.75 41.72
N ALA A 223 -18.00 41.62 42.43
CA ALA A 223 -19.22 40.90 42.81
C ALA A 223 -20.20 41.73 43.68
N TYR A 224 -19.73 42.84 44.27
CA TYR A 224 -20.48 43.73 45.14
C TYR A 224 -20.76 45.07 44.44
N PRO A 225 -22.00 45.39 44.05
CA PRO A 225 -22.32 46.58 43.24
C PRO A 225 -22.31 47.91 44.01
N SER A 226 -22.27 47.90 45.35
CA SER A 226 -22.43 49.11 46.19
C SER A 226 -21.18 50.00 46.34
N HIS A 227 -20.06 49.59 45.76
CA HIS A 227 -18.74 50.21 46.01
C HIS A 227 -18.50 51.50 45.19
N LEU A 228 -19.21 51.70 44.06
CA LEU A 228 -19.15 52.97 43.31
C LEU A 228 -20.15 54.01 43.84
N SER A 229 -20.03 54.37 45.11
CA SER A 229 -20.82 55.46 45.72
C SER A 229 -20.06 56.78 45.65
N SER A 230 -20.78 57.92 45.64
CA SER A 230 -20.17 59.25 45.73
C SER A 230 -19.41 59.46 47.05
N HIS A 231 -19.63 58.59 48.04
CA HIS A 231 -18.84 58.56 49.26
C HIS A 231 -17.43 58.01 49.06
N TYR A 232 -17.23 57.14 48.07
CA TYR A 232 -15.97 56.46 47.81
C TYR A 232 -15.25 56.99 46.56
N ILE A 233 -15.89 57.84 45.76
CA ILE A 233 -15.32 58.37 44.52
C ILE A 233 -15.33 59.88 44.55
N SER A 234 -14.20 60.49 44.21
CA SER A 234 -14.09 61.91 43.91
C SER A 234 -13.35 62.15 42.60
N GLY A 235 -13.90 62.98 41.72
CA GLY A 235 -13.31 63.41 40.46
C GLY A 235 -14.17 64.52 39.84
N LEU A 236 -13.90 64.95 38.60
CA LEU A 236 -14.62 66.04 37.94
C LEU A 236 -15.96 65.61 37.29
N GLY A 237 -16.20 64.31 37.20
CA GLY A 237 -17.36 63.66 36.59
C GLY A 237 -18.51 63.38 37.55
N GLY A 238 -19.48 62.59 37.08
CA GLY A 238 -20.70 62.25 37.81
C GLY A 238 -20.98 60.76 37.81
N LEU A 239 -21.81 60.32 38.76
CA LEU A 239 -22.28 58.94 38.83
C LEU A 239 -23.56 58.76 38.01
N ARG A 240 -23.60 57.70 37.20
CA ARG A 240 -24.72 57.32 36.36
C ARG A 240 -25.15 55.89 36.67
N ASN A 241 -26.46 55.68 36.81
CA ASN A 241 -27.01 54.34 36.91
C ASN A 241 -26.94 53.64 35.54
N THR A 242 -26.41 52.42 35.52
CA THR A 242 -26.38 51.51 34.38
C THR A 242 -27.20 50.26 34.71
N PRO A 243 -27.57 49.44 33.70
CA PRO A 243 -28.24 48.16 33.95
C PRO A 243 -27.46 47.21 34.87
N ASN A 244 -26.13 47.40 34.97
CA ASN A 244 -25.23 46.52 35.71
C ASN A 244 -24.68 47.13 37.01
N GLY A 245 -25.19 48.31 37.44
CA GLY A 245 -24.74 48.98 38.66
C GLY A 245 -24.59 50.49 38.48
N VAL A 246 -23.63 51.10 39.18
CA VAL A 246 -23.29 52.52 39.03
C VAL A 246 -22.00 52.62 38.23
N ALA A 247 -21.91 53.58 37.31
CA ALA A 247 -20.68 53.95 36.63
C ALA A 247 -20.34 55.41 36.96
N TYR A 248 -19.05 55.70 37.07
CA TYR A 248 -18.55 57.06 37.04
C TYR A 248 -18.27 57.44 35.59
N THR A 249 -18.65 58.66 35.18
CA THR A 249 -18.41 59.17 33.83
C THR A 249 -18.03 60.64 33.90
N TYR A 250 -16.91 61.01 33.30
CA TYR A 250 -16.60 62.39 32.95
C TYR A 250 -16.66 62.55 31.43
N THR A 251 -17.11 63.71 30.96
CA THR A 251 -17.27 63.99 29.53
C THR A 251 -16.80 65.40 29.25
N TYR A 252 -15.67 65.49 28.55
CA TYR A 252 -15.16 66.72 28.00
C TYR A 252 -15.67 66.89 26.57
N THR A 253 -16.67 67.77 26.41
CA THR A 253 -17.17 68.14 25.09
C THR A 253 -16.48 69.40 24.62
N ALA A 254 -15.63 69.29 23.60
CA ALA A 254 -15.06 70.43 22.89
C ALA A 254 -15.68 70.55 21.51
N SER A 255 -16.23 71.72 21.20
CA SER A 255 -16.78 72.03 19.88
C SER A 255 -15.67 72.51 18.93
N GLY A 256 -14.81 71.58 18.49
CA GLY A 256 -13.81 71.81 17.45
C GLY A 256 -14.11 71.01 16.18
N ARG A 257 -13.57 71.45 15.03
CA ARG A 257 -13.58 70.67 13.79
C ARG A 257 -12.29 69.87 13.73
N LEU A 258 -12.40 68.54 13.75
CA LEU A 258 -11.30 67.61 13.47
C LEU A 258 -11.40 67.13 12.01
N THR A 259 -10.29 67.06 11.28
CA THR A 259 -10.25 66.39 9.98
C THR A 259 -9.22 65.25 9.97
N THR A 260 -9.32 64.35 9.01
CA THR A 260 -8.32 63.30 8.78
C THR A 260 -7.21 63.82 7.85
N PRO A 261 -5.93 63.48 8.09
CA PRO A 261 -5.43 62.56 9.10
C PRO A 261 -5.34 63.15 10.52
N PHE A 262 -5.57 62.34 11.55
CA PHE A 262 -5.39 62.70 12.96
C PHE A 262 -4.78 61.56 13.80
N GLU A 263 -4.22 61.92 14.95
CA GLU A 263 -3.65 61.02 15.96
C GLU A 263 -4.35 61.23 17.31
N TYR A 264 -4.76 60.13 17.95
CA TYR A 264 -5.34 60.08 19.29
C TYR A 264 -4.53 59.12 20.17
N THR A 265 -4.00 59.63 21.27
CA THR A 265 -3.14 58.88 22.20
C THR A 265 -3.74 58.92 23.61
N PRO A 266 -4.67 57.99 23.95
CA PRO A 266 -5.19 57.84 25.32
C PRO A 266 -4.18 57.16 26.26
N SER A 267 -4.21 57.51 27.54
CA SER A 267 -3.39 56.89 28.58
C SER A 267 -4.09 56.90 29.93
N ILE A 268 -4.10 55.72 30.55
CA ILE A 268 -4.64 55.51 31.89
C ILE A 268 -3.48 55.20 32.82
N LYS A 269 -3.34 55.97 33.89
CA LYS A 269 -2.32 55.78 34.92
C LYS A 269 -2.98 55.56 36.27
N VAL A 270 -2.46 54.62 37.06
CA VAL A 270 -2.95 54.30 38.40
C VAL A 270 -1.84 54.38 39.42
N GLN A 271 -2.17 54.94 40.59
CA GLN A 271 -1.22 55.06 41.69
C GLN A 271 -1.95 55.02 43.04
N SER A 272 -1.28 54.49 44.07
CA SER A 272 -1.76 54.56 45.44
C SER A 272 -1.44 55.92 46.04
N THR A 273 -2.42 56.54 46.71
CA THR A 273 -2.27 57.79 47.44
C THR A 273 -2.72 57.62 48.90
N LEU A 274 -2.55 58.66 49.72
CA LEU A 274 -3.06 58.67 51.09
C LEU A 274 -4.60 58.67 51.16
N GLU A 275 -5.26 59.10 50.08
CA GLU A 275 -6.71 59.24 50.00
C GLU A 275 -7.39 58.03 49.34
N GLY A 276 -6.64 57.17 48.66
CA GLY A 276 -7.15 55.97 48.00
C GLY A 276 -6.35 55.53 46.78
N THR A 277 -7.02 54.91 45.82
CA THR A 277 -6.47 54.66 44.48
C THR A 277 -6.78 55.85 43.58
N GLN A 278 -5.75 56.50 43.06
CA GLN A 278 -5.87 57.54 42.04
C GLN A 278 -5.76 56.93 40.65
N VAL A 279 -6.69 57.30 39.77
CA VAL A 279 -6.75 56.95 38.35
C VAL A 279 -6.69 58.25 37.55
N ASP A 280 -5.61 58.46 36.81
CA ASP A 280 -5.42 59.60 35.92
C ASP A 280 -5.76 59.18 34.49
N PHE A 281 -6.71 59.89 33.87
CA PHE A 281 -7.04 59.76 32.44
C PHE A 281 -6.36 60.89 31.68
N GLN A 282 -5.61 60.56 30.62
CA GLN A 282 -4.80 61.53 29.88
C GLN A 282 -4.93 61.28 28.38
N ALA A 283 -5.16 62.34 27.62
CA ALA A 283 -5.27 62.25 26.17
C ALA A 283 -4.38 63.27 25.45
N THR A 284 -3.87 62.86 24.29
CA THR A 284 -3.40 63.79 23.26
C THR A 284 -4.21 63.58 21.98
N LEU A 285 -4.77 64.65 21.41
CA LEU A 285 -5.47 64.65 20.12
C LEU A 285 -4.83 65.67 19.20
N THR A 286 -4.28 65.21 18.07
CA THR A 286 -3.55 66.04 17.11
C THR A 286 -4.09 65.84 15.69
N GLU A 287 -4.47 66.93 15.02
CA GLU A 287 -4.68 66.94 13.57
C GLU A 287 -3.31 66.95 12.89
N MET A 288 -3.09 66.10 11.88
CA MET A 288 -1.74 65.91 11.32
C MET A 288 -1.47 66.76 10.07
N SER A 289 -2.51 67.37 9.47
CA SER A 289 -2.37 68.17 8.25
C SER A 289 -3.34 69.36 8.20
N PRO A 290 -2.92 70.58 8.63
CA PRO A 290 -1.62 70.90 9.21
C PRO A 290 -1.47 70.30 10.62
N GLN A 291 -0.22 70.08 11.06
CA GLN A 291 0.03 69.56 12.41
C GLN A 291 -0.45 70.56 13.47
N LEU A 292 -1.54 70.23 14.17
CA LEU A 292 -2.17 71.06 15.18
C LEU A 292 -2.66 70.18 16.33
N THR A 293 -2.06 70.35 17.51
CA THR A 293 -2.52 69.69 18.74
C THR A 293 -3.78 70.39 19.23
N LEU A 294 -4.91 69.68 19.18
CA LEU A 294 -6.22 70.18 19.59
C LEU A 294 -6.46 69.98 21.08
N PHE A 295 -5.90 68.90 21.64
CA PHE A 295 -5.99 68.58 23.07
C PHE A 295 -4.69 67.90 23.52
N GLN A 296 -4.16 68.28 24.68
CA GLN A 296 -2.98 67.66 25.30
C GLN A 296 -2.97 67.97 26.79
N SER A 297 -3.68 67.17 27.59
CA SER A 297 -3.66 67.29 29.05
C SER A 297 -4.23 66.06 29.75
N GLU A 298 -4.15 66.10 31.08
CA GLU A 298 -5.02 65.33 31.96
C GLU A 298 -6.49 65.69 31.66
N LEU A 299 -7.29 64.65 31.38
CA LEU A 299 -8.74 64.75 31.14
C LEU A 299 -9.48 64.81 32.47
N ASP A 300 -9.19 63.86 33.35
CA ASP A 300 -9.78 63.74 34.67
C ASP A 300 -8.86 62.95 35.62
N THR A 301 -9.06 63.19 36.91
CA THR A 301 -8.41 62.48 38.01
C THR A 301 -9.48 61.93 38.92
N VAL A 302 -9.55 60.60 39.04
CA VAL A 302 -10.54 59.92 39.88
C VAL A 302 -9.84 59.28 41.08
N ILE A 303 -10.29 59.61 42.29
CA ILE A 303 -9.82 58.99 43.53
C ILE A 303 -10.89 58.03 44.05
N ILE A 304 -10.53 56.76 44.20
CA ILE A 304 -11.33 55.69 44.79
C ILE A 304 -10.82 55.46 46.22
N SER A 305 -11.54 55.99 47.20
CA SER A 305 -11.12 56.16 48.61
C SER A 305 -11.42 54.99 49.54
N GLU A 306 -11.64 53.81 48.99
CA GLU A 306 -11.90 52.61 49.80
C GLU A 306 -10.65 52.12 50.55
N PRO A 307 -10.80 51.50 51.75
CA PRO A 307 -9.69 51.08 52.59
C PRO A 307 -9.00 49.82 52.05
N HIS A 308 -8.19 49.98 51.01
CA HIS A 308 -7.45 48.89 50.38
C HIS A 308 -5.96 48.96 50.72
N GLN A 309 -5.37 47.81 51.07
CA GLN A 309 -3.97 47.71 51.53
C GLN A 309 -2.97 47.36 50.43
N SER A 310 -3.42 47.17 49.19
CA SER A 310 -2.58 46.76 48.06
C SER A 310 -2.33 47.89 47.07
N THR A 311 -1.20 47.80 46.36
CA THR A 311 -0.90 48.68 45.24
C THR A 311 -1.89 48.45 44.11
N PRO A 312 -2.62 49.47 43.63
CA PRO A 312 -3.54 49.33 42.51
C PRO A 312 -2.78 49.08 41.22
N THR A 313 -3.33 48.23 40.36
CA THR A 313 -2.66 47.80 39.14
C THR A 313 -3.66 47.57 38.02
N ILE A 314 -3.31 47.97 36.81
CA ILE A 314 -3.99 47.52 35.60
C ILE A 314 -3.42 46.15 35.25
N THR A 315 -4.29 45.16 35.10
CA THR A 315 -3.87 43.81 34.70
C THR A 315 -3.62 43.81 33.20
N VAL A 316 -2.56 43.16 32.73
CA VAL A 316 -2.18 43.00 31.31
C VAL A 316 -1.88 41.52 31.05
N GLY A 317 -2.46 40.95 29.98
CA GLY A 317 -2.49 39.52 29.66
C GLY A 317 -3.21 38.61 30.68
N GLY A 318 -3.37 37.31 30.36
CA GLY A 318 -3.92 36.31 31.28
C GLY A 318 -5.45 36.28 31.34
N HIS A 319 -6.01 35.36 32.14
CA HIS A 319 -7.42 35.43 32.56
C HIS A 319 -7.51 36.28 33.83
N ASN A 320 -8.29 37.35 33.82
CA ASN A 320 -8.65 38.06 35.04
C ASN A 320 -9.84 37.38 35.74
N PRO A 321 -10.03 37.56 37.06
CA PRO A 321 -11.09 36.90 37.81
C PRO A 321 -12.53 37.27 37.42
N VAL A 322 -12.69 38.32 36.61
CA VAL A 322 -13.99 38.81 36.12
C VAL A 322 -14.26 38.45 34.65
N ASN A 323 -13.37 37.68 34.00
CA ASN A 323 -13.42 37.29 32.60
C ASN A 323 -13.75 38.46 31.64
N GLN A 324 -13.19 39.65 31.90
CA GLN A 324 -13.28 40.82 31.03
C GLN A 324 -11.99 41.01 30.25
N ASN A 325 -12.03 41.80 29.16
CA ASN A 325 -10.85 42.12 28.36
C ASN A 325 -9.74 42.70 29.25
N VAL A 326 -8.49 42.25 29.08
CA VAL A 326 -7.43 42.61 30.01
C VAL A 326 -6.86 43.99 29.68
N LEU A 327 -6.61 44.27 28.40
CA LEU A 327 -6.27 45.59 27.88
C LEU A 327 -6.62 45.62 26.38
N GLU A 328 -7.32 46.66 25.91
CA GLU A 328 -7.69 46.79 24.51
C GLU A 328 -7.70 48.24 24.02
N ILE A 329 -7.39 48.42 22.73
CA ILE A 329 -7.74 49.62 21.97
C ILE A 329 -8.64 49.22 20.81
N VAL A 330 -9.87 49.71 20.82
CA VAL A 330 -10.95 49.26 19.91
C VAL A 330 -11.59 50.42 19.16
N LEU A 331 -12.11 50.10 17.98
CA LEU A 331 -12.87 50.98 17.11
C LEU A 331 -14.31 50.48 17.07
N ASN A 332 -15.27 51.37 17.30
CA ASN A 332 -16.67 50.96 17.46
C ASN A 332 -17.65 52.01 16.90
N THR A 333 -18.89 51.60 16.63
CA THR A 333 -20.04 52.48 16.36
C THR A 333 -21.24 52.04 17.19
N PRO A 334 -21.81 52.91 18.03
CA PRO A 334 -22.94 52.56 18.89
C PRO A 334 -24.28 52.41 18.14
N THR A 335 -24.38 52.83 16.87
CA THR A 335 -25.60 52.79 16.05
C THR A 335 -25.54 51.69 14.97
N GLN A 336 -26.53 50.79 14.94
CA GLN A 336 -26.60 49.67 13.97
C GLN A 336 -27.08 50.06 12.54
N GLY A 337 -27.07 51.34 12.17
CA GLY A 337 -27.80 51.84 10.99
C GLY A 337 -26.96 52.04 9.73
N THR A 338 -25.79 52.66 9.86
CA THR A 338 -24.95 53.06 8.72
C THR A 338 -23.47 52.96 9.11
N GLN A 339 -22.63 52.47 8.20
CA GLN A 339 -21.28 52.00 8.52
C GLN A 339 -20.22 52.98 8.00
N PRO A 340 -19.14 53.25 8.76
CA PRO A 340 -18.00 53.98 8.25
C PRO A 340 -17.35 53.21 7.09
N THR A 341 -16.91 53.97 6.10
CA THR A 341 -16.21 53.46 4.91
C THR A 341 -14.86 54.16 4.80
N ASN A 342 -13.93 53.56 4.05
CA ASN A 342 -12.60 54.13 3.80
C ASN A 342 -11.84 54.46 5.11
N VAL A 343 -12.03 53.62 6.13
CA VAL A 343 -11.25 53.69 7.36
C VAL A 343 -9.87 53.14 7.02
N GLU A 344 -8.83 53.96 7.20
CA GLU A 344 -7.42 53.56 7.04
C GLU A 344 -6.63 54.18 8.19
N GLY A 345 -5.77 53.40 8.83
CA GLY A 345 -5.01 53.87 9.98
C GLY A 345 -4.12 52.81 10.58
N TYR A 346 -3.60 53.07 11.77
CA TYR A 346 -2.95 52.06 12.59
C TYR A 346 -3.20 52.28 14.08
N LEU A 347 -3.12 51.19 14.83
CA LEU A 347 -3.28 51.12 16.27
C LEU A 347 -2.01 50.55 16.90
N GLN A 348 -1.69 51.01 18.10
CA GLN A 348 -0.62 50.49 18.94
C GLN A 348 -1.10 50.45 20.39
N LEU A 349 -0.58 49.49 21.13
CA LEU A 349 -0.96 49.26 22.52
C LEU A 349 0.29 49.03 23.36
N PHE A 350 0.42 49.78 24.44
CA PHE A 350 1.60 49.80 25.31
C PHE A 350 1.21 49.71 26.79
N TYR A 351 2.11 49.15 27.58
CA TYR A 351 2.06 49.18 29.04
C TYR A 351 3.32 49.87 29.58
N GLY A 352 3.20 50.50 30.76
CA GLY A 352 4.32 51.08 31.48
C GLY A 352 5.18 50.02 32.17
N ASP A 353 6.50 50.07 31.98
CA ASP A 353 7.49 49.28 32.68
C ASP A 353 8.51 50.18 33.40
N GLN A 354 9.54 49.59 34.02
CA GLN A 354 10.59 50.33 34.75
C GLN A 354 11.46 51.24 33.86
N ARG A 355 11.38 51.11 32.53
CA ARG A 355 12.20 51.81 31.54
C ARG A 355 11.40 52.77 30.67
N GLY A 356 10.07 52.76 30.74
CA GLY A 356 9.17 53.59 29.95
C GLY A 356 7.96 52.81 29.48
N PHE A 357 7.48 53.07 28.27
CA PHE A 357 6.44 52.27 27.66
C PHE A 357 7.03 51.10 26.88
N ALA A 358 6.51 49.91 27.13
CA ALA A 358 6.83 48.69 26.41
C ALA A 358 5.59 48.21 25.63
N PRO A 359 5.78 47.63 24.44
CA PRO A 359 4.67 47.11 23.67
C PRO A 359 4.07 45.85 24.30
N VAL A 360 2.77 45.65 24.10
CA VAL A 360 2.07 44.45 24.57
C VAL A 360 2.59 43.19 23.83
N PRO A 361 2.98 42.12 24.57
CA PRO A 361 3.65 40.96 23.97
C PRO A 361 2.73 40.00 23.19
N GLU A 362 1.44 39.88 23.53
CA GLU A 362 0.52 38.85 23.01
C GLU A 362 -0.82 39.42 22.49
N ALA A 363 -0.76 40.50 21.72
CA ALA A 363 -2.00 41.09 21.21
C ALA A 363 -2.67 40.23 20.12
N GLN A 364 -3.99 40.27 20.09
CA GLN A 364 -4.87 39.61 19.13
C GLN A 364 -5.78 40.65 18.47
N SER A 365 -6.27 40.31 17.28
CA SER A 365 -7.28 41.10 16.59
C SER A 365 -8.62 40.56 17.02
N SER A 366 -9.40 41.37 17.74
CA SER A 366 -10.82 41.08 17.95
C SER A 366 -11.61 41.76 16.83
N GLY A 367 -12.63 41.08 16.28
CA GLY A 367 -13.69 41.73 15.47
C GLY A 367 -13.92 41.25 14.03
N ALA A 368 -13.99 39.93 13.80
CA ALA A 368 -14.30 39.40 12.47
C ALA A 368 -15.78 39.07 12.21
N ASP A 369 -16.66 39.00 13.21
CA ASP A 369 -18.09 38.78 12.91
C ASP A 369 -19.01 39.25 14.07
N VAL A 370 -20.28 39.49 13.73
CA VAL A 370 -21.57 39.68 14.45
C VAL A 370 -21.84 40.68 15.62
N ALA A 371 -22.91 41.46 15.40
CA ALA A 371 -23.81 42.18 16.32
C ALA A 371 -23.40 43.56 16.90
N GLY A 372 -22.12 43.87 17.03
CA GLY A 372 -21.63 45.23 17.41
C GLY A 372 -20.47 45.75 16.55
N SER A 373 -20.02 44.96 15.58
CA SER A 373 -18.82 45.18 14.77
C SER A 373 -19.03 46.19 13.64
N LEU A 374 -17.96 46.91 13.27
CA LEU A 374 -17.82 47.64 11.99
C LEU A 374 -17.57 46.63 10.85
N PRO A 375 -18.57 46.24 10.05
CA PRO A 375 -18.41 45.22 9.03
C PRO A 375 -17.42 45.70 7.95
N GLY A 376 -16.47 44.84 7.61
CA GLY A 376 -15.44 45.11 6.60
C GLY A 376 -14.23 45.86 7.12
N LEU A 377 -14.15 46.21 8.41
CA LEU A 377 -12.94 46.76 9.02
C LEU A 377 -12.07 45.62 9.58
N HIS A 378 -10.85 45.48 9.08
CA HIS A 378 -9.94 44.43 9.50
C HIS A 378 -8.61 44.98 9.98
N VAL A 379 -7.96 44.23 10.87
CA VAL A 379 -6.68 44.58 11.47
C VAL A 379 -5.56 43.73 10.85
N TYR A 380 -4.45 44.32 10.43
CA TYR A 380 -3.28 43.63 9.88
C TYR A 380 -2.03 43.91 10.73
N PRO A 381 -1.39 42.90 11.30
CA PRO A 381 -0.25 43.10 12.19
C PRO A 381 1.04 43.39 11.41
N LEU A 382 1.82 44.35 11.89
CA LEU A 382 3.22 44.58 11.56
C LEU A 382 4.01 44.52 12.86
N TYR A 383 4.88 43.52 13.01
CA TYR A 383 5.66 43.37 14.24
C TYR A 383 7.02 44.05 14.11
N ASN A 384 7.32 44.95 15.03
CA ASN A 384 8.66 45.47 15.28
C ASN A 384 8.94 45.28 16.77
N GLN A 385 10.16 44.83 17.11
CA GLN A 385 10.59 44.60 18.49
C GLN A 385 10.43 45.83 19.41
N THR A 386 10.47 47.04 18.85
CA THR A 386 10.36 48.28 19.63
C THR A 386 8.93 48.82 19.72
N ALA A 387 8.09 48.56 18.72
CA ALA A 387 6.77 49.13 18.59
C ALA A 387 5.96 48.35 17.54
N PRO A 388 5.23 47.29 17.93
CA PRO A 388 4.27 46.63 17.08
C PRO A 388 3.20 47.61 16.60
N VAL A 389 2.72 47.41 15.38
CA VAL A 389 1.77 48.28 14.69
C VAL A 389 0.68 47.43 14.09
N ALA A 390 -0.56 47.68 14.44
CA ALA A 390 -1.72 47.02 13.87
C ALA A 390 -2.36 47.96 12.85
N LEU A 391 -2.19 47.69 11.56
CA LEU A 391 -2.88 48.46 10.53
C LEU A 391 -4.37 48.19 10.61
N VAL A 392 -5.16 49.22 10.39
CA VAL A 392 -6.61 49.10 10.33
C VAL A 392 -7.06 49.55 8.96
N SER A 393 -7.84 48.72 8.28
CA SER A 393 -8.41 49.09 6.99
C SER A 393 -9.73 48.42 6.69
N SER A 394 -10.62 49.20 6.07
CA SER A 394 -11.86 48.73 5.47
C SER A 394 -11.69 47.82 4.22
N GLN A 395 -10.45 47.57 3.80
CA GLN A 395 -10.09 46.81 2.60
C GLN A 395 -9.26 45.55 2.90
N LEU A 396 -8.82 45.36 4.14
CA LEU A 396 -8.12 44.15 4.58
C LEU A 396 -9.12 43.02 4.86
N THR A 397 -8.69 41.77 5.04
CA THR A 397 -9.54 40.64 5.49
C THR A 397 -8.72 39.62 6.31
N GLY A 398 -9.36 38.95 7.28
CA GLY A 398 -8.97 37.59 7.68
C GLY A 398 -8.01 37.35 8.85
N PHE A 399 -7.54 38.34 9.64
CA PHE A 399 -6.57 38.09 10.72
C PHE A 399 -7.21 37.93 12.11
N THR A 400 -6.74 36.94 12.87
CA THR A 400 -7.13 36.70 14.27
C THR A 400 -6.00 36.90 15.27
N THR A 401 -4.77 36.48 14.94
CA THR A 401 -3.59 36.62 15.81
C THR A 401 -2.72 37.79 15.34
N LEU A 402 -2.37 38.74 16.22
CA LEU A 402 -1.52 39.89 15.88
C LEU A 402 -0.05 39.68 16.26
N TRP A 403 0.26 39.39 17.53
CA TRP A 403 1.64 39.22 18.01
C TRP A 403 1.77 38.14 19.11
N PRO A 404 2.95 37.50 19.25
CA PRO A 404 4.07 37.55 18.31
C PRO A 404 3.69 36.86 16.99
N LEU A 405 4.23 37.37 15.88
CA LEU A 405 4.05 36.71 14.59
C LEU A 405 4.88 35.42 14.61
N ASN A 406 4.23 34.27 14.51
CA ASN A 406 4.92 33.00 14.26
C ASN A 406 5.72 33.09 12.95
N HIS A 407 6.62 32.11 12.70
CA HIS A 407 7.66 32.09 11.64
C HIS A 407 7.23 32.31 10.16
N THR A 408 5.99 32.73 9.91
CA THR A 408 5.39 33.02 8.61
C THR A 408 5.49 34.49 8.23
N THR A 409 6.68 35.10 8.34
CA THR A 409 6.84 36.55 8.09
C THR A 409 7.95 36.87 7.08
N ILE A 410 7.75 37.93 6.29
CA ILE A 410 8.82 38.62 5.57
C ILE A 410 9.47 39.62 6.50
N LEU A 411 10.81 39.63 6.53
CA LEU A 411 11.58 40.65 7.23
C LEU A 411 11.84 41.85 6.31
N LEU A 412 11.24 42.99 6.62
CA LEU A 412 11.53 44.30 6.06
C LEU A 412 12.55 45.02 6.95
N THR A 413 13.64 45.53 6.38
CA THR A 413 14.59 46.39 7.10
C THR A 413 14.73 47.72 6.38
N ALA A 414 14.45 48.81 7.09
CA ALA A 414 14.49 50.18 6.60
C ALA A 414 15.59 50.99 7.31
N GLN A 415 16.48 51.66 6.55
CA GLN A 415 17.52 52.50 7.13
C GLN A 415 17.02 53.89 7.55
N ARG A 416 15.91 54.37 6.98
CA ARG A 416 15.24 55.64 7.32
C ARG A 416 13.73 55.41 7.38
N GLY A 417 12.96 56.48 7.61
CA GLY A 417 11.51 56.44 7.52
C GLY A 417 11.05 56.03 6.12
N LEU A 418 10.01 55.22 6.01
CA LEU A 418 9.40 54.84 4.73
C LEU A 418 7.90 54.68 4.89
N THR A 419 7.14 54.95 3.83
CA THR A 419 5.74 54.54 3.75
C THR A 419 5.68 53.10 3.22
N LEU A 420 5.24 52.17 4.06
CA LEU A 420 4.94 50.80 3.70
C LEU A 420 3.47 50.73 3.31
N GLY A 421 3.20 50.43 2.05
CA GLY A 421 1.89 50.04 1.58
C GLY A 421 1.76 48.52 1.54
N ILE A 422 0.71 47.98 2.15
CA ILE A 422 0.31 46.58 2.00
C ILE A 422 -1.06 46.55 1.36
N ASN A 423 -1.11 45.98 0.16
CA ASN A 423 -2.28 46.01 -0.71
C ASN A 423 -2.74 47.46 -0.94
N THR A 424 -3.90 47.85 -0.44
CA THR A 424 -4.43 49.22 -0.56
C THR A 424 -4.05 50.13 0.61
N THR A 425 -3.66 49.54 1.74
CA THR A 425 -3.34 50.27 2.99
C THR A 425 -1.93 50.83 2.96
N SER A 426 -1.66 51.88 3.73
CA SER A 426 -0.32 52.42 3.88
C SER A 426 -0.05 52.98 5.27
N VAL A 427 1.16 52.76 5.76
CA VAL A 427 1.65 53.26 7.06
C VAL A 427 3.03 53.87 6.91
N ASN A 428 3.28 54.95 7.63
CA ASN A 428 4.62 55.50 7.76
C ASN A 428 5.35 54.74 8.86
N LEU A 429 6.42 54.06 8.47
CA LEU A 429 7.29 53.31 9.36
C LEU A 429 8.53 54.13 9.64
N SER A 430 8.96 54.15 10.90
CA SER A 430 10.26 54.69 11.28
C SER A 430 11.38 53.73 10.85
N ARG A 431 12.64 54.15 10.98
CA ARG A 431 13.80 53.28 10.79
C ARG A 431 13.69 52.05 11.70
N GLY A 432 13.81 50.84 11.13
CA GLY A 432 13.72 49.62 11.93
C GLY A 432 13.64 48.34 11.10
N ALA A 433 13.42 47.24 11.81
CA ALA A 433 13.14 45.93 11.23
C ALA A 433 11.69 45.53 11.56
N TYR A 434 10.94 45.19 10.54
CA TYR A 434 9.52 44.89 10.60
C TYR A 434 9.26 43.50 10.04
N GLN A 435 8.40 42.74 10.70
CA GLN A 435 7.93 41.45 10.24
C GLN A 435 6.52 41.61 9.65
N ILE A 436 6.38 41.21 8.39
CA ILE A 436 5.15 41.30 7.60
C ILE A 436 4.56 39.88 7.49
N PRO A 437 3.38 39.60 8.06
CA PRO A 437 2.77 38.27 8.06
C PRO A 437 2.43 37.79 6.63
N GLN A 438 2.54 36.48 6.44
CA GLN A 438 2.32 35.79 5.17
C GLN A 438 1.20 34.74 5.26
N TYR A 439 0.54 34.66 6.42
CA TYR A 439 -0.54 33.73 6.68
C TYR A 439 -1.55 34.38 7.62
N THR A 440 -2.85 34.32 7.29
CA THR A 440 -3.92 34.92 8.08
C THR A 440 -4.49 34.03 9.18
N GLY A 441 -4.17 32.74 9.16
CA GLY A 441 -4.94 31.70 9.88
C GLY A 441 -5.79 30.87 8.93
N GLU A 442 -6.28 31.46 7.84
CA GLU A 442 -7.15 30.80 6.85
C GLU A 442 -6.44 30.50 5.52
N GLY A 443 -5.33 31.18 5.23
CA GLY A 443 -4.60 30.98 3.98
C GLY A 443 -3.31 31.79 3.87
N PHE A 444 -2.50 31.46 2.85
CA PHE A 444 -1.33 32.24 2.49
C PHE A 444 -1.74 33.55 1.85
N ILE A 445 -1.01 34.61 2.20
CA ILE A 445 -1.30 35.96 1.74
C ILE A 445 -0.43 36.26 0.53
N GLU A 446 -1.07 36.67 -0.56
CA GLU A 446 -0.38 37.36 -1.63
C GLU A 446 -0.42 38.85 -1.29
N ASN A 447 0.61 39.38 -0.62
CA ASN A 447 0.67 40.82 -0.41
C ASN A 447 1.26 41.50 -1.64
N THR A 448 0.67 42.64 -2.00
CA THR A 448 1.35 43.64 -2.81
C THR A 448 2.02 44.64 -1.87
N ILE A 449 3.33 44.54 -1.72
CA ILE A 449 4.16 45.41 -0.90
C ILE A 449 4.59 46.62 -1.74
N ARG A 450 4.20 47.82 -1.32
CA ARG A 450 4.59 49.10 -1.88
C ARG A 450 5.53 49.81 -0.91
N LEU A 451 6.71 50.19 -1.35
CA LEU A 451 7.70 50.87 -0.52
C LEU A 451 7.96 52.26 -1.10
N THR A 452 7.63 53.31 -0.35
CA THR A 452 7.89 54.71 -0.74
C THR A 452 8.86 55.33 0.25
N PRO A 453 10.02 55.86 -0.20
CA PRO A 453 11.00 56.41 0.72
C PRO A 453 10.58 57.79 1.26
N GLU A 454 10.76 58.02 2.56
CA GLU A 454 10.61 59.36 3.16
C GLU A 454 11.97 60.09 3.16
N GLY A 455 11.99 61.35 2.69
CA GLY A 455 13.19 62.20 2.81
C GLY A 455 14.37 61.83 1.90
N GLY A 456 14.12 61.17 0.77
CA GLY A 456 15.13 60.92 -0.28
C GLY A 456 15.63 59.47 -0.34
N ALA A 457 16.77 59.25 -1.01
CA ALA A 457 17.29 57.90 -1.29
C ALA A 457 17.63 57.11 -0.01
N GLN A 458 17.23 55.83 0.06
CA GLN A 458 17.58 54.94 1.17
C GLN A 458 17.69 53.46 0.77
N GLU A 459 18.48 52.70 1.51
CA GLU A 459 18.54 51.24 1.35
C GLU A 459 17.43 50.55 2.14
N VAL A 460 16.72 49.64 1.47
CA VAL A 460 15.68 48.80 2.06
C VAL A 460 15.94 47.35 1.70
N THR A 461 15.79 46.45 2.66
CA THR A 461 15.94 45.00 2.45
C THR A 461 14.62 44.29 2.76
N LEU A 462 14.18 43.42 1.85
CA LEU A 462 13.09 42.46 2.09
C LEU A 462 13.68 41.05 2.09
N SER A 463 13.37 40.25 3.10
CA SER A 463 13.79 38.84 3.17
C SER A 463 12.59 37.93 3.42
N ALA A 464 12.29 37.10 2.44
CA ALA A 464 11.27 36.08 2.49
C ALA A 464 11.91 34.72 2.83
N PRO A 465 11.43 34.00 3.86
CA PRO A 465 11.88 32.64 4.14
C PRO A 465 11.51 31.71 2.99
N GLY A 466 12.40 30.78 2.61
CA GLY A 466 12.15 29.86 1.49
C GLY A 466 10.96 28.92 1.72
N VAL A 467 10.67 28.61 2.99
CA VAL A 467 9.50 27.85 3.42
C VAL A 467 8.93 28.53 4.66
N ILE A 468 7.60 28.66 4.68
CA ILE A 468 6.84 29.07 5.86
C ILE A 468 5.94 27.91 6.28
N GLN A 469 5.84 27.64 7.58
CA GLN A 469 5.03 26.55 8.10
C GLN A 469 4.10 27.10 9.18
N PRO A 470 2.91 27.60 8.82
CA PRO A 470 1.99 28.18 9.79
C PRO A 470 1.49 27.17 10.82
N GLU A 471 1.26 25.92 10.40
CA GLU A 471 0.65 24.88 11.21
C GLU A 471 1.26 23.50 10.89
N VAL A 472 0.97 22.51 11.74
CA VAL A 472 1.37 21.12 11.48
C VAL A 472 0.65 20.61 10.23
N GLY A 473 1.42 20.20 9.22
CA GLY A 473 0.89 19.67 7.97
C GLY A 473 0.60 20.72 6.89
N TYR A 474 0.74 22.01 7.20
CA TYR A 474 0.57 23.11 6.25
C TYR A 474 1.89 23.84 6.04
N ARG A 475 2.32 24.02 4.78
CA ARG A 475 3.46 24.89 4.48
C ARG A 475 3.27 25.66 3.18
N GLY A 476 3.92 26.82 3.09
CA GLY A 476 4.04 27.61 1.89
C GLY A 476 5.47 27.54 1.39
N VAL A 477 5.66 27.27 0.10
CA VAL A 477 6.98 27.31 -0.55
C VAL A 477 7.11 28.61 -1.33
N PHE A 478 8.16 29.37 -1.06
CA PHE A 478 8.39 30.66 -1.71
C PHE A 478 8.59 30.47 -3.22
N LEU A 479 7.75 31.07 -4.05
CA LEU A 479 7.85 31.01 -5.51
C LEU A 479 8.79 32.07 -6.08
N GLY A 480 9.06 33.13 -5.33
CA GLY A 480 9.82 34.28 -5.76
C GLY A 480 9.04 35.58 -5.65
N TRP A 481 9.74 36.69 -5.80
CA TRP A 481 9.15 38.02 -5.89
C TRP A 481 8.64 38.29 -7.30
N ASN A 482 7.45 38.88 -7.43
CA ASN A 482 6.75 39.12 -8.69
C ASN A 482 6.72 37.86 -9.59
N HIS A 483 6.64 36.66 -8.99
CA HIS A 483 6.74 35.35 -9.65
C HIS A 483 7.99 35.11 -10.53
N THR A 484 9.04 35.93 -10.41
CA THR A 484 10.18 35.91 -11.34
C THR A 484 11.52 35.84 -10.63
N LEU A 485 11.67 36.51 -9.48
CA LEU A 485 12.93 36.59 -8.76
C LEU A 485 12.95 35.59 -7.60
N LYS A 486 13.65 34.46 -7.79
CA LYS A 486 13.77 33.39 -6.77
C LYS A 486 14.71 33.71 -5.60
N ALA A 487 15.34 34.88 -5.59
CA ALA A 487 16.20 35.28 -4.48
C ALA A 487 15.35 35.49 -3.23
N GLY A 488 15.66 34.80 -2.13
CA GLY A 488 14.93 34.98 -0.86
C GLY A 488 15.06 36.39 -0.29
N THR A 489 16.14 37.11 -0.63
CA THR A 489 16.37 38.48 -0.17
C THR A 489 16.47 39.45 -1.35
N LEU A 490 15.72 40.54 -1.30
CA LEU A 490 15.86 41.70 -2.17
C LEU A 490 16.47 42.87 -1.40
N LYS A 491 17.39 43.57 -2.05
CA LYS A 491 17.95 44.83 -1.57
C LYS A 491 17.67 45.92 -2.58
N PHE A 492 17.08 47.01 -2.12
CA PHE A 492 16.71 48.16 -2.93
C PHE A 492 17.48 49.39 -2.46
N ASN A 493 17.87 50.24 -3.40
CA ASN A 493 18.18 51.63 -3.12
C ASN A 493 17.00 52.48 -3.61
N LEU A 494 16.03 52.70 -2.72
CA LEU A 494 14.77 53.36 -3.03
C LEU A 494 14.99 54.86 -3.21
N THR A 495 14.87 55.35 -4.45
CA THR A 495 14.81 56.79 -4.78
C THR A 495 13.40 57.25 -5.14
N ARG A 496 12.50 56.30 -5.38
CA ARG A 496 11.09 56.46 -5.73
C ARG A 496 10.29 55.28 -5.18
N GLN A 497 8.97 55.36 -5.27
CA GLN A 497 8.10 54.24 -4.93
C GLN A 497 8.47 52.97 -5.72
N TYR A 498 8.47 51.83 -5.04
CA TYR A 498 8.68 50.51 -5.62
C TYR A 498 7.57 49.56 -5.17
N THR A 499 7.07 48.74 -6.09
CA THR A 499 6.03 47.74 -5.79
C THR A 499 6.57 46.35 -6.08
N VAL A 500 6.37 45.44 -5.14
CA VAL A 500 6.73 44.02 -5.25
C VAL A 500 5.59 43.19 -4.68
N SER A 501 5.27 42.07 -5.32
CA SER A 501 4.44 41.03 -4.74
C SER A 501 5.28 39.83 -4.37
N GLU A 502 4.88 39.13 -3.33
CA GLU A 502 5.38 37.80 -3.02
C GLU A 502 4.29 36.76 -3.29
N ALA A 503 4.72 35.55 -3.62
CA ALA A 503 3.81 34.42 -3.71
C ALA A 503 4.40 33.20 -3.02
N TYR A 504 3.61 32.59 -2.15
CA TYR A 504 3.87 31.28 -1.59
C TYR A 504 2.94 30.25 -2.23
N GLN A 505 3.51 29.15 -2.71
CA GLN A 505 2.72 28.01 -3.16
C GLN A 505 2.30 27.20 -1.93
N PRO A 506 0.99 27.09 -1.63
CA PRO A 506 0.52 26.20 -0.58
C PRO A 506 0.87 24.75 -0.88
N GLN A 507 1.32 24.04 0.14
CA GLN A 507 1.55 22.60 0.16
C GLN A 507 0.96 21.96 1.42
N TYR A 508 0.39 20.78 1.25
CA TYR A 508 -0.15 19.95 2.33
C TYR A 508 0.71 18.71 2.55
N LEU A 509 0.82 18.30 3.80
CA LEU A 509 1.53 17.09 4.18
C LEU A 509 0.63 15.87 3.98
N LEU A 510 1.10 14.95 3.14
CA LEU A 510 0.62 13.57 3.10
C LEU A 510 1.45 12.75 4.09
N THR A 511 0.79 12.20 5.10
CA THR A 511 1.41 11.27 6.05
C THR A 511 0.96 9.86 5.72
N GLU A 512 1.89 9.00 5.34
CA GLU A 512 1.63 7.59 5.11
C GLU A 512 2.03 6.80 6.37
N ILE A 513 1.11 6.02 6.92
CA ILE A 513 1.35 5.18 8.08
C ILE A 513 1.17 3.73 7.66
N TYR A 514 2.23 2.93 7.82
CA TYR A 514 2.23 1.52 7.47
C TYR A 514 1.90 0.69 8.72
N LEU A 515 0.83 -0.08 8.66
CA LEU A 515 0.27 -0.83 9.79
C LEU A 515 0.29 -2.33 9.51
N ALA A 516 0.81 -3.12 10.44
CA ALA A 516 0.72 -4.57 10.36
C ALA A 516 -0.63 -5.08 10.87
N GLN A 517 -1.25 -5.98 10.13
CA GLN A 517 -2.49 -6.67 10.50
C GLN A 517 -2.20 -7.96 11.30
N PRO A 518 -3.08 -8.35 12.24
CA PRO A 518 -4.35 -7.68 12.60
C PRO A 518 -4.22 -6.57 13.66
N ASN A 519 -3.08 -6.48 14.35
CA ASN A 519 -2.94 -5.66 15.56
C ASN A 519 -2.78 -4.14 15.28
N GLN A 520 -2.73 -3.74 14.02
CA GLN A 520 -2.51 -2.36 13.57
C GLN A 520 -1.27 -1.70 14.19
N THR A 521 -0.20 -2.47 14.40
CA THR A 521 1.05 -1.94 14.92
C THR A 521 1.80 -1.18 13.82
N PRO A 522 2.27 0.06 14.06
CA PRO A 522 3.08 0.79 13.10
C PRO A 522 4.38 0.06 12.77
N ILE A 523 4.61 -0.20 11.49
CA ILE A 523 5.84 -0.83 10.96
C ILE A 523 6.68 0.14 10.13
N GLY A 524 6.16 1.33 9.84
CA GLY A 524 6.86 2.36 9.10
C GLY A 524 5.99 3.59 8.90
N LYS A 525 6.62 4.66 8.46
CA LYS A 525 5.95 5.92 8.11
C LYS A 525 6.71 6.63 7.01
N ASN A 526 5.99 7.34 6.15
CA ASN A 526 6.55 8.20 5.13
C ASN A 526 5.83 9.55 5.13
N TYR A 527 6.53 10.59 4.70
CA TYR A 527 6.03 11.96 4.69
C TYR A 527 6.33 12.58 3.33
N GLU A 528 5.30 13.11 2.68
CA GLU A 528 5.46 13.81 1.41
C GLU A 528 4.71 15.13 1.46
N TRP A 529 5.37 16.18 0.97
CA TRP A 529 4.75 17.49 0.85
C TRP A 529 4.30 17.71 -0.58
N VAL A 530 3.01 17.99 -0.76
CA VAL A 530 2.37 18.03 -2.06
C VAL A 530 1.71 19.38 -2.26
N ASN A 531 1.80 19.94 -3.47
CA ASN A 531 1.13 21.19 -3.80
C ASN A 531 -0.38 21.09 -3.54
N ALA A 532 -0.92 22.06 -2.82
CA ALA A 532 -2.35 22.13 -2.53
C ALA A 532 -3.15 22.15 -3.83
N GLY A 533 -4.19 21.32 -3.90
CA GLY A 533 -5.05 21.17 -5.07
C GLY A 533 -4.41 20.42 -6.25
N ALA A 534 -3.15 19.99 -6.15
CA ALA A 534 -2.51 19.16 -7.19
C ALA A 534 -2.83 17.67 -6.99
N ASN A 535 -2.85 16.94 -8.10
CA ASN A 535 -2.84 15.48 -8.06
C ASN A 535 -1.41 15.01 -7.78
N THR A 536 -1.24 14.08 -6.85
CA THR A 536 0.00 13.33 -6.64
C THR A 536 -0.24 11.83 -6.77
N THR A 537 0.77 11.10 -7.18
CA THR A 537 0.74 9.63 -7.27
C THR A 537 1.36 9.05 -6.00
N VAL A 538 0.54 8.41 -5.17
CA VAL A 538 1.02 7.69 -3.99
C VAL A 538 1.52 6.32 -4.41
N ARG A 539 2.69 5.92 -3.92
CA ARG A 539 3.33 4.62 -4.21
C ARG A 539 3.69 3.89 -2.92
N LEU A 540 2.74 3.09 -2.45
CA LEU A 540 2.93 2.25 -1.27
C LEU A 540 3.83 1.06 -1.63
N PRO A 541 4.84 0.73 -0.78
CA PRO A 541 5.64 -0.47 -0.97
C PRO A 541 4.73 -1.71 -1.04
N THR A 542 4.91 -2.58 -2.02
CA THR A 542 4.16 -3.85 -2.10
C THR A 542 4.64 -4.85 -1.05
N MET A 543 5.90 -4.73 -0.62
CA MET A 543 6.52 -5.54 0.42
C MET A 543 7.45 -4.68 1.29
N ILE A 544 7.45 -4.92 2.60
CA ILE A 544 8.39 -4.33 3.57
C ILE A 544 9.09 -5.49 4.30
N TYR A 545 10.41 -5.51 4.33
CA TYR A 545 11.18 -6.61 4.95
C TYR A 545 11.60 -6.26 6.39
N GLU A 546 11.39 -7.19 7.31
CA GLU A 546 11.89 -7.17 8.68
C GLU A 546 12.98 -8.24 8.80
N GLY A 547 14.16 -7.93 8.24
CA GLY A 547 15.25 -8.90 8.06
C GLY A 547 15.00 -9.88 6.91
N SER A 548 15.70 -11.02 6.91
CA SER A 548 15.68 -11.99 5.79
C SER A 548 14.53 -12.99 5.81
N TYR A 549 13.86 -13.14 6.96
CA TYR A 549 12.88 -14.22 7.19
C TYR A 549 11.47 -13.74 7.52
N VAL A 550 11.28 -12.43 7.59
CA VAL A 550 10.00 -11.79 7.90
C VAL A 550 9.75 -10.70 6.88
N ARG A 551 8.53 -10.66 6.33
CA ARG A 551 8.10 -9.57 5.45
C ARG A 551 6.65 -9.20 5.72
N PHE A 552 6.28 -8.01 5.31
CA PHE A 552 4.93 -7.47 5.38
C PHE A 552 4.43 -7.29 3.95
N LEU A 553 3.37 -8.00 3.58
CA LEU A 553 2.77 -7.97 2.24
C LEU A 553 1.59 -6.99 2.23
N PHE A 554 1.56 -6.08 1.25
CA PHE A 554 0.47 -5.11 1.12
C PHE A 554 -0.90 -5.81 0.96
N VAL A 555 -1.89 -5.37 1.73
CA VAL A 555 -3.27 -5.89 1.71
C VAL A 555 -4.23 -4.86 1.13
N GLY A 556 -4.05 -3.59 1.48
CA GLY A 556 -4.91 -2.49 1.07
C GLY A 556 -4.56 -1.22 1.83
N ALA A 557 -5.21 -0.11 1.51
CA ALA A 557 -5.06 1.15 2.22
C ALA A 557 -6.40 1.80 2.49
N THR A 558 -6.46 2.74 3.43
CA THR A 558 -7.60 3.60 3.67
C THR A 558 -7.17 5.06 3.66
N LEU A 559 -7.91 5.85 2.88
CA LEU A 559 -7.75 7.30 2.78
C LEU A 559 -9.12 7.91 3.03
N ASN A 560 -9.26 8.79 4.03
CA ASN A 560 -10.53 9.42 4.38
C ASN A 560 -11.70 8.41 4.48
N GLN A 561 -11.45 7.29 5.18
CA GLN A 561 -12.38 6.15 5.34
C GLN A 561 -12.73 5.38 4.06
N THR A 562 -12.20 5.79 2.90
CA THR A 562 -12.38 5.09 1.63
C THR A 562 -11.32 4.01 1.48
N GLN A 563 -11.75 2.79 1.19
CA GLN A 563 -10.84 1.66 0.98
C GLN A 563 -10.23 1.71 -0.43
N ILE A 564 -8.91 1.53 -0.49
CA ILE A 564 -8.11 1.52 -1.70
C ILE A 564 -7.43 0.14 -1.82
N ASN A 565 -7.72 -0.57 -2.92
CA ASN A 565 -7.22 -1.93 -3.16
C ASN A 565 -6.00 -1.97 -4.10
N ALA A 566 -5.29 -0.84 -4.23
CA ALA A 566 -4.11 -0.70 -5.08
C ALA A 566 -2.96 -0.09 -4.27
N SER A 567 -1.73 -0.55 -4.54
CA SER A 567 -0.51 0.02 -3.95
C SER A 567 -0.05 1.31 -4.65
N GLU A 568 -0.64 1.64 -5.81
CA GLU A 568 -0.39 2.87 -6.54
C GLU A 568 -1.73 3.49 -6.95
N PHE A 569 -1.93 4.77 -6.61
CA PHE A 569 -3.15 5.51 -6.92
C PHE A 569 -2.91 7.02 -6.90
N GLU A 570 -3.76 7.78 -7.59
CA GLU A 570 -3.72 9.25 -7.56
C GLU A 570 -4.59 9.79 -6.43
N VAL A 571 -4.08 10.81 -5.74
CA VAL A 571 -4.82 11.57 -4.73
C VAL A 571 -4.67 13.06 -4.98
N LYS A 572 -5.77 13.80 -4.82
CA LYS A 572 -5.77 15.26 -4.80
C LYS A 572 -5.82 15.73 -3.36
N LEU A 573 -4.82 16.47 -2.92
CA LEU A 573 -4.74 16.96 -1.53
C LEU A 573 -5.33 18.38 -1.46
N VAL A 574 -6.44 18.51 -0.73
CA VAL A 574 -7.08 19.80 -0.43
C VAL A 574 -6.85 20.25 1.02
N GLU A 575 -6.31 19.36 1.85
CA GLU A 575 -5.93 19.57 3.25
C GLU A 575 -4.86 18.53 3.64
N PRO A 576 -4.13 18.70 4.76
CA PRO A 576 -3.20 17.69 5.26
C PRO A 576 -3.94 16.38 5.53
N THR A 577 -3.41 15.29 5.02
CA THR A 577 -4.13 14.02 5.00
C THR A 577 -3.24 12.89 5.51
N THR A 578 -3.85 11.99 6.29
CA THR A 578 -3.20 10.76 6.74
C THR A 578 -3.77 9.55 5.99
N LEU A 579 -2.88 8.79 5.35
CA LEU A 579 -3.16 7.56 4.65
C LEU A 579 -2.69 6.38 5.50
N TYR A 580 -3.55 5.38 5.71
CA TYR A 580 -3.19 4.16 6.42
C TYR A 580 -3.04 3.02 5.41
N ALA A 581 -1.85 2.46 5.30
CA ALA A 581 -1.59 1.28 4.48
C ALA A 581 -1.49 0.04 5.38
N TYR A 582 -2.19 -1.02 5.03
CA TYR A 582 -2.29 -2.24 5.81
C TYR A 582 -1.50 -3.37 5.17
N TYR A 583 -0.75 -4.09 6.00
CA TYR A 583 0.12 -5.16 5.57
C TYR A 583 -0.10 -6.44 6.38
N ALA A 584 -0.14 -7.58 5.70
CA ALA A 584 -0.18 -8.89 6.33
C ALA A 584 1.26 -9.34 6.65
N LYS A 585 1.51 -9.73 7.90
CA LYS A 585 2.80 -10.29 8.29
C LYS A 585 2.97 -11.69 7.70
N GLN A 586 4.11 -11.94 7.07
CA GLN A 586 4.49 -13.22 6.48
C GLN A 586 5.84 -13.69 7.02
N PHE A 587 5.98 -15.00 7.17
CA PHE A 587 7.21 -15.67 7.58
C PHE A 587 7.73 -16.56 6.45
N LEU A 588 9.05 -16.64 6.32
CA LEU A 588 9.71 -17.53 5.38
C LEU A 588 9.75 -18.94 5.95
N ILE A 589 9.28 -19.90 5.15
CA ILE A 589 9.52 -21.33 5.31
C ILE A 589 10.71 -21.67 4.43
N ALA A 590 11.87 -21.85 5.05
CA ALA A 590 13.12 -22.11 4.35
C ALA A 590 13.45 -23.61 4.37
N PHE A 591 13.82 -24.15 3.22
CA PHE A 591 14.23 -25.54 3.08
C PHE A 591 15.76 -25.63 3.05
N VAL A 592 16.32 -26.38 4.00
CA VAL A 592 17.76 -26.51 4.23
C VAL A 592 18.20 -27.97 4.18
N GLY A 593 19.49 -28.24 3.98
CA GLY A 593 20.06 -29.59 3.98
C GLY A 593 21.33 -29.67 3.14
N SER A 594 21.78 -30.90 2.84
CA SER A 594 23.04 -31.16 2.14
C SER A 594 23.07 -30.69 0.68
N HIS A 595 21.91 -30.54 0.05
CA HIS A 595 21.74 -30.14 -1.36
C HIS A 595 21.03 -28.77 -1.49
N ARG A 596 21.52 -27.78 -0.75
CA ARG A 596 20.87 -26.47 -0.55
C ARG A 596 20.53 -25.74 -1.84
N GLU A 597 21.35 -25.87 -2.87
CA GLU A 597 21.17 -25.27 -4.20
C GLU A 597 19.87 -25.71 -4.90
N TYR A 598 19.33 -26.87 -4.51
CA TYR A 598 18.04 -27.37 -4.99
C TYR A 598 16.88 -26.94 -4.08
N TYR A 599 17.12 -26.88 -2.77
CA TYR A 599 16.08 -26.66 -1.77
C TYR A 599 15.61 -25.20 -1.70
N SER A 600 16.48 -24.23 -1.95
CA SER A 600 16.11 -22.80 -1.91
C SER A 600 15.04 -22.41 -2.94
N ARG A 601 14.77 -23.27 -3.94
CA ARG A 601 13.69 -23.08 -4.91
C ARG A 601 12.32 -23.48 -4.38
N LEU A 602 12.30 -24.20 -3.25
CA LEU A 602 11.09 -24.64 -2.55
C LEU A 602 10.66 -23.65 -1.47
N ASP A 603 11.51 -22.67 -1.13
CA ASP A 603 11.22 -21.68 -0.10
C ASP A 603 9.88 -20.97 -0.37
N GLU A 604 9.05 -20.90 0.65
CA GLU A 604 7.69 -20.39 0.55
C GLU A 604 7.42 -19.33 1.63
N TRP A 605 6.72 -18.27 1.25
CA TRP A 605 6.27 -17.25 2.18
C TRP A 605 4.82 -17.48 2.55
N ALA A 606 4.55 -17.56 3.85
CA ALA A 606 3.22 -17.82 4.37
C ALA A 606 2.77 -16.75 5.35
N ASN A 607 1.47 -16.47 5.41
CA ASN A 607 0.93 -15.52 6.39
C ASN A 607 1.10 -16.05 7.82
N ALA A 608 1.35 -15.13 8.75
CA ALA A 608 1.41 -15.46 10.17
C ALA A 608 0.10 -16.13 10.62
N SER A 609 0.22 -17.20 11.39
CA SER A 609 -0.86 -18.05 11.90
C SER A 609 -1.66 -18.81 10.85
N GLN A 610 -1.24 -18.78 9.58
CA GLN A 610 -1.87 -19.59 8.53
C GLN A 610 -1.40 -21.04 8.62
N GLN A 611 -2.32 -21.99 8.41
CA GLN A 611 -1.97 -23.38 8.15
C GLN A 611 -1.60 -23.54 6.67
N VAL A 612 -0.42 -24.09 6.41
CA VAL A 612 0.12 -24.33 5.07
C VAL A 612 0.25 -25.83 4.87
N ASN A 613 -0.08 -26.31 3.67
CA ASN A 613 0.18 -27.67 3.24
C ASN A 613 1.12 -27.65 2.03
N ILE A 614 2.36 -28.08 2.24
CA ILE A 614 3.41 -28.09 1.21
C ILE A 614 3.62 -29.53 0.74
N SER A 615 3.52 -29.74 -0.57
CA SER A 615 3.82 -31.03 -1.20
C SER A 615 5.26 -31.04 -1.69
N LEU A 616 6.10 -31.87 -1.06
CA LEU A 616 7.50 -32.03 -1.41
C LEU A 616 7.64 -32.97 -2.62
N PRO A 617 8.55 -32.67 -3.57
CA PRO A 617 8.75 -33.52 -4.73
C PRO A 617 9.41 -34.84 -4.32
N LEU A 618 8.83 -35.97 -4.74
CA LEU A 618 9.42 -37.29 -4.51
C LEU A 618 10.82 -37.42 -5.14
N TYR A 619 11.05 -36.76 -6.29
CA TYR A 619 12.34 -36.72 -6.97
C TYR A 619 12.69 -35.31 -7.43
N ILE A 620 13.94 -34.90 -7.20
CA ILE A 620 14.51 -33.68 -7.78
C ILE A 620 15.57 -34.11 -8.81
N ARG A 621 15.46 -33.59 -10.03
CA ARG A 621 16.37 -33.97 -11.12
C ARG A 621 17.72 -33.26 -10.96
N ASP A 622 18.78 -34.05 -10.90
CA ASP A 622 20.19 -33.61 -10.76
C ASP A 622 21.01 -33.94 -12.04
N GLY A 623 20.34 -34.45 -13.09
CA GLY A 623 20.95 -34.73 -14.38
C GLY A 623 20.11 -35.65 -15.26
N GLN A 624 20.69 -36.15 -16.34
CA GLN A 624 20.02 -37.15 -17.20
C GLN A 624 19.92 -38.52 -16.50
N TYR A 625 20.93 -38.89 -15.71
CA TYR A 625 21.05 -40.19 -15.03
C TYR A 625 21.32 -40.05 -13.52
N ALA A 626 20.98 -38.88 -12.97
CA ALA A 626 21.17 -38.53 -11.56
C ALA A 626 19.90 -37.85 -11.05
N ARG A 627 19.46 -38.21 -9.84
CA ARG A 627 18.33 -37.58 -9.16
C ARG A 627 18.54 -37.65 -7.66
N LEU A 628 17.92 -36.71 -6.96
CA LEU A 628 17.73 -36.77 -5.51
C LEU A 628 16.38 -37.44 -5.25
N ALA A 629 16.35 -38.51 -4.45
CA ALA A 629 15.11 -39.15 -4.01
C ALA A 629 14.79 -38.73 -2.57
N PHE A 630 13.55 -38.30 -2.35
CA PHE A 630 13.09 -37.92 -1.02
C PHE A 630 13.14 -39.12 -0.08
N GLN A 631 13.69 -38.92 1.12
CA GLN A 631 13.72 -39.92 2.17
C GLN A 631 12.92 -39.47 3.39
N SER A 632 13.22 -38.28 3.89
CA SER A 632 12.51 -37.68 5.03
C SER A 632 12.70 -36.16 5.05
N TYR A 633 11.91 -35.48 5.87
CA TYR A 633 12.23 -34.13 6.34
C TYR A 633 12.27 -34.10 7.86
N THR A 634 13.01 -33.16 8.41
CA THR A 634 13.05 -32.88 9.85
C THR A 634 12.54 -31.47 10.11
N LEU A 635 11.54 -31.37 10.99
CA LEU A 635 10.96 -30.12 11.47
C LEU A 635 11.08 -30.10 13.00
N GLY A 636 11.89 -29.18 13.54
CA GLY A 636 12.23 -29.19 14.96
C GLY A 636 12.91 -30.50 15.36
N ASN A 637 12.28 -31.28 16.24
CA ASN A 637 12.79 -32.57 16.73
C ASN A 637 12.08 -33.79 16.11
N GLN A 638 11.21 -33.59 15.11
CA GLN A 638 10.45 -34.66 14.47
C GLN A 638 10.96 -34.91 13.05
N THR A 639 11.12 -36.18 12.70
CA THR A 639 11.50 -36.62 11.36
C THR A 639 10.38 -37.44 10.76
N GLU A 640 9.89 -37.02 9.60
CA GLU A 640 8.74 -37.59 8.91
C GLU A 640 9.12 -38.07 7.51
N THR A 641 8.48 -39.14 7.03
CA THR A 641 8.71 -39.71 5.69
C THR A 641 7.56 -39.43 4.72
N ASN A 642 6.58 -38.63 5.13
CA ASN A 642 5.49 -38.19 4.25
C ASN A 642 6.00 -37.07 3.32
N LEU A 643 5.47 -37.01 2.10
CA LEU A 643 5.73 -35.93 1.14
C LEU A 643 4.89 -34.68 1.44
N GLU A 644 3.84 -34.81 2.25
CA GLU A 644 3.03 -33.68 2.70
C GLU A 644 3.54 -33.13 4.02
N LEU A 645 3.83 -31.84 4.03
CA LEU A 645 4.21 -31.07 5.20
C LEU A 645 3.05 -30.13 5.56
N GLN A 646 2.42 -30.39 6.70
CA GLN A 646 1.36 -29.55 7.24
C GLN A 646 1.89 -28.77 8.45
N LEU A 647 1.89 -27.45 8.38
CA LEU A 647 2.41 -26.62 9.47
C LEU A 647 1.62 -25.33 9.66
N THR A 648 1.49 -24.89 10.92
CA THR A 648 0.95 -23.57 11.26
C THR A 648 2.09 -22.61 11.51
N VAL A 649 2.19 -21.56 10.68
CA VAL A 649 3.36 -20.70 10.62
C VAL A 649 3.25 -19.57 11.65
N THR A 650 3.83 -19.73 12.83
CA THR A 650 3.81 -18.69 13.89
C THR A 650 5.11 -17.88 13.98
N ALA A 651 6.18 -18.37 13.36
CA ALA A 651 7.50 -17.74 13.28
C ALA A 651 8.21 -18.27 12.01
N PRO A 652 9.39 -17.72 11.62
CA PRO A 652 10.22 -18.33 10.59
C PRO A 652 10.54 -19.79 10.89
N VAL A 653 10.46 -20.65 9.87
CA VAL A 653 10.64 -22.09 10.01
C VAL A 653 11.73 -22.57 9.06
N ASN A 654 12.66 -23.35 9.59
CA ASN A 654 13.62 -24.10 8.78
C ASN A 654 13.20 -25.58 8.74
N VAL A 655 12.99 -26.11 7.54
CA VAL A 655 12.69 -27.53 7.30
C VAL A 655 13.95 -28.16 6.74
N THR A 656 14.53 -29.13 7.46
CA THR A 656 15.72 -29.84 6.97
C THR A 656 15.28 -30.99 6.09
N LEU A 657 15.56 -30.91 4.79
CA LEU A 657 15.26 -31.95 3.82
C LEU A 657 16.40 -32.96 3.74
N ASN A 658 16.03 -34.24 3.82
CA ASN A 658 16.94 -35.36 3.66
C ASN A 658 16.58 -36.08 2.36
N TYR A 659 17.33 -35.78 1.29
CA TYR A 659 17.27 -36.53 0.05
C TYR A 659 18.51 -37.41 -0.06
N THR A 660 18.34 -38.60 -0.64
CA THR A 660 19.45 -39.47 -1.01
C THR A 660 19.75 -39.32 -2.49
N GLN A 661 21.01 -39.09 -2.83
CA GLN A 661 21.47 -39.11 -4.21
C GLN A 661 21.27 -40.51 -4.81
N GLN A 662 20.64 -40.58 -5.98
CA GLN A 662 20.45 -41.80 -6.76
C GLN A 662 21.05 -41.65 -8.15
N TYR A 663 21.71 -42.72 -8.59
CA TYR A 663 22.24 -42.84 -9.94
C TYR A 663 21.51 -43.93 -10.71
N GLN A 664 21.21 -43.64 -11.97
CA GLN A 664 20.58 -44.62 -12.85
C GLN A 664 21.65 -45.52 -13.45
N LEU A 665 21.42 -46.83 -13.35
CA LEU A 665 22.04 -47.81 -14.23
C LEU A 665 21.29 -47.82 -15.54
N ASN A 666 21.99 -47.54 -16.62
CA ASN A 666 21.40 -47.54 -17.95
C ASN A 666 22.33 -48.15 -19.00
N PHE A 667 21.72 -48.67 -20.05
CA PHE A 667 22.42 -49.28 -21.17
C PHE A 667 22.56 -48.30 -22.33
N THR A 668 23.66 -48.39 -23.07
CA THR A 668 23.91 -47.60 -24.28
C THR A 668 24.52 -48.49 -25.36
N GLY A 669 24.50 -48.01 -26.62
CA GLY A 669 24.98 -48.77 -27.78
C GLY A 669 23.86 -49.19 -28.73
N ALA A 670 24.22 -49.66 -29.93
CA ALA A 670 23.24 -50.14 -30.90
C ALA A 670 22.48 -51.34 -30.34
N TYR A 671 21.15 -51.33 -30.48
CA TYR A 671 20.24 -52.36 -29.96
C TYR A 671 20.15 -52.45 -28.41
N SER A 672 20.76 -51.52 -27.66
CA SER A 672 20.69 -51.50 -26.20
C SER A 672 19.29 -51.22 -25.64
N GLN A 673 18.40 -50.60 -26.42
CA GLN A 673 17.02 -50.31 -26.02
C GLN A 673 16.21 -51.56 -25.62
N TYR A 674 16.60 -52.74 -26.14
CA TYR A 674 15.96 -54.01 -25.76
C TYR A 674 16.31 -54.48 -24.34
N TYR A 675 17.29 -53.83 -23.70
CA TYR A 675 17.75 -54.13 -22.34
C TYR A 675 17.35 -53.05 -21.31
N TYR A 676 16.62 -52.00 -21.70
CA TYR A 676 16.19 -50.93 -20.78
C TYR A 676 15.27 -51.41 -19.64
N ALA A 677 14.63 -52.56 -19.80
CA ALA A 677 13.86 -53.19 -18.72
C ALA A 677 14.72 -53.58 -17.50
N TYR A 678 16.04 -53.70 -17.68
CA TYR A 678 16.99 -54.01 -16.61
C TYR A 678 17.62 -52.74 -16.00
N SER A 679 17.26 -51.55 -16.48
CA SER A 679 17.72 -50.28 -15.91
C SER A 679 17.04 -50.04 -14.56
N ALA A 680 17.81 -49.62 -13.56
CA ALA A 680 17.32 -49.38 -12.21
C ALA A 680 18.03 -48.18 -11.58
N TRP A 681 17.40 -47.59 -10.56
CA TRP A 681 18.00 -46.52 -9.76
C TRP A 681 18.59 -47.12 -8.50
N TYR A 682 19.83 -46.73 -8.17
CA TYR A 682 20.55 -47.16 -6.98
C TYR A 682 20.93 -45.94 -6.15
N ASN A 683 20.87 -46.06 -4.82
CA ASN A 683 21.35 -45.02 -3.92
C ASN A 683 22.87 -44.87 -4.05
N GLN A 684 23.39 -43.67 -3.82
CA GLN A 684 24.81 -43.43 -3.85
C GLN A 684 25.55 -44.33 -2.84
N GLY A 685 26.54 -45.07 -3.31
CA GLY A 685 27.29 -46.05 -2.53
C GLY A 685 26.65 -47.43 -2.41
N GLU A 686 25.42 -47.61 -2.93
CA GLU A 686 24.76 -48.92 -2.97
C GLU A 686 25.45 -49.85 -3.98
N ASN A 687 25.53 -51.13 -3.64
CA ASN A 687 26.03 -52.15 -4.56
C ASN A 687 24.93 -52.51 -5.57
N TYR A 688 25.20 -52.34 -6.85
CA TYR A 688 24.32 -52.83 -7.92
C TYR A 688 24.76 -54.22 -8.37
N SER A 689 23.79 -55.03 -8.78
CA SER A 689 24.00 -56.34 -9.39
C SER A 689 22.91 -56.57 -10.43
N VAL A 690 23.29 -56.53 -11.70
CA VAL A 690 22.35 -56.71 -12.82
C VAL A 690 22.86 -57.81 -13.75
N THR A 691 21.98 -58.71 -14.14
CA THR A 691 22.27 -59.79 -15.08
C THR A 691 21.35 -59.64 -16.28
N ILE A 692 21.94 -59.58 -17.48
CA ILE A 692 21.18 -59.55 -18.74
C ILE A 692 21.29 -60.92 -19.44
N PRO A 693 20.30 -61.32 -20.25
CA PRO A 693 20.39 -62.56 -21.02
C PRO A 693 21.50 -62.46 -22.09
N GLN A 694 22.31 -63.51 -22.23
CA GLN A 694 23.34 -63.58 -23.29
C GLN A 694 22.75 -63.69 -24.71
N THR A 695 21.51 -64.16 -24.82
CA THR A 695 20.76 -64.18 -26.07
C THR A 695 19.34 -63.73 -25.78
N LEU A 696 18.91 -62.65 -26.42
CA LEU A 696 17.58 -62.10 -26.28
C LEU A 696 16.80 -62.31 -27.58
N MET A 697 15.76 -63.14 -27.52
CA MET A 697 14.79 -63.26 -28.61
C MET A 697 13.92 -62.00 -28.64
N VAL A 698 14.08 -61.17 -29.68
CA VAL A 698 13.25 -59.98 -29.87
C VAL A 698 11.90 -60.38 -30.48
N ASN A 699 11.93 -61.34 -31.41
CA ASN A 699 10.75 -62.03 -31.94
C ASN A 699 11.16 -63.42 -32.47
N THR A 700 10.25 -64.14 -33.13
CA THR A 700 10.51 -65.50 -33.62
C THR A 700 11.58 -65.60 -34.71
N THR A 701 11.90 -64.51 -35.40
CA THR A 701 12.85 -64.49 -36.53
C THR A 701 14.06 -63.58 -36.32
N PHE A 702 14.13 -62.88 -35.18
CA PHE A 702 15.20 -61.94 -34.84
C PHE A 702 15.61 -62.10 -33.38
N ARG A 703 16.91 -62.30 -33.16
CA ARG A 703 17.50 -62.36 -31.83
C ARG A 703 18.77 -61.52 -31.77
N ILE A 704 19.13 -61.14 -30.56
CA ILE A 704 20.35 -60.37 -30.29
C ILE A 704 21.24 -61.22 -29.41
N VAL A 705 22.50 -61.35 -29.79
CA VAL A 705 23.52 -62.03 -28.99
C VAL A 705 24.41 -60.98 -28.34
N TYR A 706 24.64 -61.15 -27.05
CA TYR A 706 25.57 -60.33 -26.29
C TYR A 706 27.01 -60.79 -26.54
N ASP A 707 27.89 -59.85 -26.92
CA ASP A 707 29.30 -60.15 -27.15
C ASP A 707 30.16 -59.70 -25.95
N ASN A 708 30.10 -58.40 -25.63
CA ASN A 708 30.79 -57.79 -24.51
C ASN A 708 30.10 -56.49 -24.07
N ALA A 709 30.50 -55.96 -22.93
CA ALA A 709 30.09 -54.63 -22.48
C ALA A 709 31.30 -53.85 -21.97
N THR A 710 31.23 -52.53 -22.08
CA THR A 710 32.15 -51.62 -21.41
C THR A 710 31.40 -50.79 -20.36
N ILE A 711 31.79 -50.93 -19.10
CA ILE A 711 31.20 -50.19 -17.97
C ILE A 711 31.98 -48.89 -17.79
N ASN A 712 31.28 -47.75 -17.84
CA ASN A 712 31.85 -46.41 -17.62
C ASN A 712 33.15 -46.15 -18.41
N LYS A 713 33.26 -46.73 -19.61
CA LYS A 713 34.42 -46.65 -20.53
C LYS A 713 35.75 -47.26 -20.02
N ASN A 714 35.77 -47.88 -18.84
CA ASN A 714 37.01 -48.28 -18.19
C ASN A 714 37.18 -49.80 -18.07
N THR A 715 36.09 -50.57 -18.04
CA THR A 715 36.13 -52.02 -17.81
C THR A 715 35.36 -52.74 -18.90
N THR A 716 36.03 -53.55 -19.71
CA THR A 716 35.38 -54.42 -20.71
C THR A 716 35.23 -55.83 -20.15
N THR A 717 34.02 -56.37 -20.20
CA THR A 717 33.70 -57.74 -19.75
C THR A 717 32.93 -58.49 -20.82
N THR A 718 33.16 -59.79 -20.91
CA THR A 718 32.36 -60.75 -21.71
C THR A 718 31.30 -61.46 -20.87
N GLN A 719 31.23 -61.17 -19.57
CA GLN A 719 30.18 -61.68 -18.70
C GLN A 719 28.95 -60.77 -18.77
N ALA A 720 27.78 -61.37 -18.95
CA ALA A 720 26.50 -60.67 -18.96
C ALA A 720 25.97 -60.35 -17.54
N HIS A 721 26.87 -60.34 -16.55
CA HIS A 721 26.60 -60.04 -15.15
C HIS A 721 27.48 -58.84 -14.75
N PHE A 722 26.85 -57.77 -14.27
CA PHE A 722 27.51 -56.51 -13.96
C PHE A 722 27.27 -56.17 -12.49
N THR A 723 28.37 -56.00 -11.75
CA THR A 723 28.36 -55.64 -10.34
C THR A 723 29.28 -54.46 -10.08
N GLY A 724 28.94 -53.63 -9.10
CA GLY A 724 29.78 -52.53 -8.66
C GLY A 724 29.07 -51.66 -7.62
N THR A 725 29.70 -50.55 -7.25
CA THR A 725 29.15 -49.54 -6.35
C THR A 725 28.64 -48.33 -7.14
N ALA A 726 27.44 -47.85 -6.84
CA ALA A 726 26.85 -46.67 -7.47
C ALA A 726 27.46 -45.37 -6.93
N SER A 727 28.69 -45.02 -7.32
CA SER A 727 29.33 -43.75 -6.93
C SER A 727 29.10 -42.60 -7.92
N THR A 728 28.73 -42.92 -9.16
CA THR A 728 28.45 -42.02 -10.28
C THR A 728 27.39 -42.67 -11.19
N PRO A 729 26.82 -41.96 -12.20
CA PRO A 729 25.98 -42.61 -13.21
C PRO A 729 26.62 -43.88 -13.78
N ILE A 730 25.85 -44.97 -13.85
CA ILE A 730 26.35 -46.30 -14.27
C ILE A 730 25.92 -46.52 -15.71
N ILE A 731 26.84 -46.30 -16.64
CA ILE A 731 26.60 -46.44 -18.08
C ILE A 731 27.28 -47.71 -18.58
N ILE A 732 26.46 -48.68 -18.96
CA ILE A 732 26.91 -49.95 -19.53
C ILE A 732 26.74 -49.87 -21.05
N GLN A 733 27.85 -49.70 -21.77
CA GLN A 733 27.85 -49.71 -23.22
C GLN A 733 27.90 -51.15 -23.72
N LEU A 734 26.83 -51.63 -24.33
CA LEU A 734 26.72 -52.99 -24.84
C LEU A 734 27.23 -53.08 -26.28
N THR A 735 28.04 -54.11 -26.55
CA THR A 735 28.36 -54.58 -27.90
C THR A 735 27.52 -55.82 -28.17
N LEU A 736 26.63 -55.71 -29.16
CA LEU A 736 25.58 -56.68 -29.44
C LEU A 736 25.62 -57.07 -30.92
N THR A 737 25.55 -58.38 -31.19
CA THR A 737 25.47 -58.91 -32.56
C THR A 737 24.02 -59.26 -32.90
N PRO A 738 23.38 -58.56 -33.85
CA PRO A 738 22.07 -58.91 -34.35
C PRO A 738 22.13 -60.20 -35.18
N GLN A 739 21.21 -61.13 -34.94
CA GLN A 739 21.08 -62.38 -35.69
C GLN A 739 19.67 -62.57 -36.22
N TYR A 740 19.55 -63.01 -37.48
CA TYR A 740 18.28 -63.28 -38.15
C TYR A 740 18.11 -64.76 -38.44
N LEU A 741 16.87 -65.24 -38.34
CA LEU A 741 16.52 -66.61 -38.71
C LEU A 741 16.60 -66.76 -40.22
N VAL A 742 17.36 -67.76 -40.66
CA VAL A 742 17.49 -68.17 -42.05
C VAL A 742 16.92 -69.58 -42.18
N VAL A 743 15.91 -69.70 -43.04
CA VAL A 743 15.23 -70.95 -43.37
C VAL A 743 15.40 -71.21 -44.86
N ILE A 744 16.15 -72.25 -45.23
CA ILE A 744 16.38 -72.62 -46.63
C ILE A 744 15.98 -74.08 -46.81
N ASN A 745 15.06 -74.32 -47.75
CA ASN A 745 14.50 -75.63 -48.04
C ASN A 745 14.80 -76.02 -49.49
N ALA A 746 15.65 -77.03 -49.67
CA ALA A 746 15.94 -77.63 -50.97
C ALA A 746 16.13 -79.14 -50.85
N PRO A 747 16.00 -79.91 -51.95
CA PRO A 747 16.36 -81.33 -51.95
C PRO A 747 17.80 -81.50 -51.46
N ASN A 748 17.98 -82.31 -50.41
CA ASN A 748 19.25 -82.56 -49.72
C ASN A 748 19.89 -81.38 -48.96
N THR A 749 19.23 -80.22 -48.85
CA THR A 749 19.70 -79.09 -48.01
C THR A 749 18.55 -78.49 -47.22
N HIS A 750 18.65 -78.55 -45.90
CA HIS A 750 17.71 -77.89 -44.99
C HIS A 750 18.49 -77.06 -43.97
N ILE A 751 18.33 -75.74 -44.03
CA ILE A 751 18.90 -74.79 -43.07
C ILE A 751 17.76 -74.19 -42.27
N HIS A 752 17.85 -74.22 -40.95
CA HIS A 752 16.93 -73.54 -40.04
C HIS A 752 17.72 -73.06 -38.81
N ALA A 753 18.43 -71.94 -38.97
CA ALA A 753 19.35 -71.43 -37.95
C ALA A 753 19.43 -69.91 -37.97
N PHE A 754 19.94 -69.33 -36.87
CA PHE A 754 20.21 -67.90 -36.77
C PHE A 754 21.62 -67.58 -37.26
N TYR A 755 21.73 -66.57 -38.12
CA TYR A 755 22.99 -66.11 -38.69
C TYR A 755 23.24 -64.65 -38.33
N ASN A 756 24.51 -64.26 -38.20
CA ASN A 756 24.89 -62.88 -37.91
C ASN A 756 24.45 -61.96 -39.05
N ARG A 757 24.02 -60.75 -38.70
CA ARG A 757 23.81 -59.70 -39.70
C ARG A 757 25.09 -59.50 -40.52
N SER A 758 24.93 -59.33 -41.82
CA SER A 758 26.00 -59.21 -42.82
C SER A 758 26.81 -60.49 -43.08
N GLN A 759 26.41 -61.63 -42.50
CA GLN A 759 26.99 -62.91 -42.86
C GLN A 759 26.51 -63.33 -44.26
N THR A 760 27.43 -63.84 -45.08
CA THR A 760 27.10 -64.39 -46.40
C THR A 760 26.89 -65.90 -46.30
N ILE A 761 25.78 -66.37 -46.85
CA ILE A 761 25.44 -67.79 -46.93
C ILE A 761 25.36 -68.16 -48.41
N SER A 762 26.08 -69.20 -48.81
CA SER A 762 26.00 -69.75 -50.16
C SER A 762 25.45 -71.18 -50.11
N VAL A 763 24.37 -71.42 -50.84
CA VAL A 763 23.69 -72.72 -50.93
C VAL A 763 23.55 -73.09 -52.39
N GLN A 764 23.76 -74.36 -52.72
CA GLN A 764 23.59 -74.89 -54.06
C GLN A 764 22.38 -75.84 -54.08
N ALA A 765 21.36 -75.53 -54.87
CA ALA A 765 20.30 -76.49 -55.16
C ALA A 765 20.78 -77.46 -56.26
N PRO A 766 20.50 -78.77 -56.14
CA PRO A 766 20.75 -79.69 -57.24
C PRO A 766 19.87 -79.31 -58.43
N TYR A 767 20.44 -79.27 -59.64
CA TYR A 767 19.69 -78.92 -60.87
C TYR A 767 18.59 -79.95 -61.20
N TYR A 768 18.80 -81.20 -60.82
CA TYR A 768 17.82 -82.28 -60.95
C TYR A 768 17.49 -82.86 -59.59
N SER A 769 16.20 -83.08 -59.35
CA SER A 769 15.66 -83.79 -58.19
C SER A 769 14.62 -84.82 -58.66
N GLY A 770 14.20 -85.72 -57.78
CA GLY A 770 13.23 -86.78 -58.07
C GLY A 770 13.87 -88.14 -58.36
N ASN A 771 13.12 -89.03 -59.01
CA ASN A 771 13.48 -90.44 -59.22
C ASN A 771 13.51 -90.83 -60.71
N ILE A 772 13.75 -92.10 -61.01
CA ILE A 772 13.90 -92.60 -62.38
C ILE A 772 12.66 -92.36 -63.28
N PHE A 773 11.47 -92.28 -62.69
CA PHE A 773 10.21 -92.06 -63.43
C PHE A 773 9.79 -90.58 -63.45
N LYS A 774 10.33 -89.78 -62.53
CA LYS A 774 9.92 -88.40 -62.27
C LYS A 774 11.15 -87.52 -62.10
N LEU A 775 11.47 -86.75 -63.14
CA LEU A 775 12.56 -85.80 -63.12
C LEU A 775 12.02 -84.40 -62.81
N ASP A 776 12.27 -83.92 -61.61
CA ASP A 776 11.99 -82.54 -61.23
C ASP A 776 13.22 -81.70 -61.61
N VAL A 777 13.05 -80.71 -62.49
CA VAL A 777 14.12 -79.80 -62.92
C VAL A 777 14.03 -78.52 -62.11
N PHE A 778 15.15 -78.06 -61.56
CA PHE A 778 15.19 -76.81 -60.79
C PHE A 778 14.64 -75.67 -61.66
N ARG A 779 13.72 -74.92 -61.09
CA ARG A 779 13.07 -73.80 -61.77
C ARG A 779 13.65 -72.49 -61.24
N GLU A 780 13.50 -72.28 -59.94
CA GLU A 780 13.88 -71.05 -59.26
C GLU A 780 13.89 -71.26 -57.74
N TRP A 781 14.61 -70.40 -57.04
CA TRP A 781 14.39 -70.15 -55.62
C TRP A 781 13.21 -69.19 -55.46
N VAL A 782 12.34 -69.48 -54.50
CA VAL A 782 11.19 -68.64 -54.15
C VAL A 782 11.21 -68.32 -52.66
N GLY A 783 11.00 -67.05 -52.33
CA GLY A 783 10.94 -66.60 -50.95
C GLY A 783 11.30 -65.14 -50.78
N THR A 784 12.48 -64.88 -50.20
CA THR A 784 12.98 -63.53 -49.92
C THR A 784 13.67 -62.93 -51.16
N LEU A 785 14.32 -63.77 -51.97
CA LEU A 785 14.93 -63.47 -53.25
C LEU A 785 14.51 -64.51 -54.28
N ASN A 786 13.99 -64.05 -55.42
CA ASN A 786 13.64 -64.94 -56.53
C ASN A 786 14.80 -64.98 -57.53
N THR A 787 15.40 -66.15 -57.73
CA THR A 787 16.48 -66.35 -58.71
C THR A 787 16.40 -67.72 -59.37
N THR A 788 16.67 -67.75 -60.68
CA THR A 788 16.71 -68.96 -61.51
C THR A 788 18.10 -69.61 -61.51
N SER A 789 19.08 -69.02 -60.82
CA SER A 789 20.38 -69.65 -60.59
C SER A 789 20.26 -70.79 -59.58
N THR A 790 20.89 -71.93 -59.88
CA THR A 790 20.99 -73.04 -58.90
C THR A 790 21.85 -72.69 -57.70
N GLN A 791 22.80 -71.75 -57.87
CA GLN A 791 23.58 -71.18 -56.79
C GLN A 791 22.85 -69.98 -56.19
N LEU A 792 22.58 -70.05 -54.88
CA LEU A 792 21.97 -69.00 -54.10
C LEU A 792 23.02 -68.41 -53.15
N THR A 793 23.33 -67.12 -53.30
CA THR A 793 24.20 -66.39 -52.37
C THR A 793 23.39 -65.28 -51.71
N LEU A 794 23.30 -65.33 -50.38
CA LEU A 794 22.47 -64.47 -49.56
C LEU A 794 23.35 -63.68 -48.61
N ASN A 795 23.09 -62.38 -48.50
CA ASN A 795 23.62 -61.57 -47.41
C ASN A 795 22.54 -61.38 -46.35
N VAL A 796 22.80 -61.83 -45.12
CA VAL A 796 21.83 -61.82 -44.03
C VAL A 796 21.65 -60.39 -43.50
N ASN A 797 20.71 -59.63 -44.06
CA ASN A 797 20.35 -58.30 -43.58
C ASN A 797 18.97 -58.24 -42.91
N GLY A 798 18.26 -59.37 -42.88
CA GLY A 798 16.95 -59.57 -42.26
C GLY A 798 16.62 -61.07 -42.20
N PRO A 799 15.42 -61.46 -41.73
CA PRO A 799 14.95 -62.83 -41.82
C PRO A 799 14.90 -63.30 -43.27
N ILE A 800 15.41 -64.50 -43.53
CA ILE A 800 15.41 -65.07 -44.89
C ILE A 800 14.65 -66.39 -44.86
N HIS A 801 13.71 -66.54 -45.77
CA HIS A 801 13.05 -67.79 -46.07
C HIS A 801 13.17 -68.07 -47.56
N GLU A 802 13.74 -69.21 -47.94
CA GLU A 802 13.94 -69.62 -49.34
C GLU A 802 13.55 -71.07 -49.55
N THR A 803 12.88 -71.33 -50.67
CA THR A 803 12.49 -72.68 -51.06
C THR A 803 12.86 -72.90 -52.52
N ALA A 804 13.63 -73.96 -52.79
CA ALA A 804 13.95 -74.35 -54.16
C ALA A 804 12.71 -74.99 -54.79
N VAL A 805 12.16 -74.35 -55.81
CA VAL A 805 11.01 -74.82 -56.57
C VAL A 805 11.50 -75.56 -57.82
N TYR A 806 10.86 -76.69 -58.08
CA TYR A 806 11.19 -77.53 -59.22
C TYR A 806 9.97 -77.72 -60.13
N THR A 807 10.20 -77.69 -61.43
CA THR A 807 9.20 -78.04 -62.44
C THR A 807 9.27 -79.53 -62.71
N ARG A 808 8.14 -80.21 -62.55
CA ARG A 808 8.03 -81.64 -62.81
C ARG A 808 8.08 -81.91 -64.31
N THR A 809 9.00 -82.77 -64.75
CA THR A 809 9.10 -83.23 -66.13
C THR A 809 9.01 -84.76 -66.19
N TYR A 810 8.26 -85.26 -67.17
CA TYR A 810 8.14 -86.69 -67.46
C TYR A 810 8.96 -87.08 -68.69
N ILE A 811 9.94 -86.28 -69.08
CA ILE A 811 10.71 -86.53 -70.31
C ILE A 811 11.46 -87.85 -70.25
N ARG A 812 11.91 -88.27 -69.07
CA ARG A 812 12.50 -89.61 -68.87
C ARG A 812 11.47 -90.72 -69.03
N LEU A 813 10.26 -90.55 -68.49
CA LEU A 813 9.16 -91.50 -68.68
C LEU A 813 8.75 -91.59 -70.16
N LEU A 814 8.66 -90.45 -70.85
CA LEU A 814 8.39 -90.37 -72.28
C LEU A 814 9.50 -91.09 -73.07
N LEU A 815 10.78 -90.83 -72.77
CA LEU A 815 11.91 -91.51 -73.41
C LEU A 815 11.91 -93.02 -73.13
N ILE A 816 11.59 -93.45 -71.92
CA ILE A 816 11.42 -94.88 -71.59
C ILE A 816 10.25 -95.48 -72.39
N MET A 817 9.10 -94.81 -72.46
CA MET A 817 7.94 -95.26 -73.24
C MET A 817 8.21 -95.30 -74.74
N VAL A 818 8.92 -94.31 -75.29
CA VAL A 818 9.36 -94.29 -76.70
C VAL A 818 10.39 -95.38 -76.97
N SER A 819 11.32 -95.62 -76.04
CA SER A 819 12.31 -96.70 -76.17
C SER A 819 11.63 -98.07 -76.15
N ILE A 820 10.68 -98.29 -75.23
CA ILE A 820 9.84 -99.50 -75.19
C ILE A 820 9.03 -99.63 -76.47
N GLY A 821 8.42 -98.55 -76.95
CA GLY A 821 7.68 -98.50 -78.22
C GLY A 821 8.55 -98.83 -79.45
N ALA A 822 9.77 -98.29 -79.51
CA ALA A 822 10.73 -98.58 -80.58
C ALA A 822 11.23 -100.04 -80.53
N ILE A 823 11.47 -100.57 -79.32
CA ILE A 823 11.81 -101.99 -79.13
C ILE A 823 10.67 -102.88 -79.60
N LEU A 824 9.42 -102.55 -79.24
CA LEU A 824 8.22 -103.28 -79.67
C LEU A 824 7.98 -103.20 -81.19
N ALA A 825 8.18 -102.03 -81.81
CA ALA A 825 8.08 -101.86 -83.26
C ALA A 825 9.19 -102.63 -84.00
N ALA A 826 10.42 -102.62 -83.50
CA ALA A 826 11.53 -103.41 -84.04
C ALA A 826 11.26 -104.92 -83.92
N THR A 827 10.75 -105.39 -82.78
CA THR A 827 10.36 -106.81 -82.61
C THR A 827 9.20 -107.20 -83.51
N LEU A 828 8.18 -106.34 -83.68
CA LEU A 828 7.08 -106.58 -84.62
C LEU A 828 7.57 -106.63 -86.07
N THR A 829 8.52 -105.77 -86.45
CA THR A 829 9.12 -105.76 -87.79
C THR A 829 9.95 -107.02 -88.04
N ILE A 830 10.74 -107.47 -87.06
CA ILE A 830 11.48 -108.75 -87.11
C ILE A 830 10.50 -109.94 -87.19
N TYR A 831 9.43 -109.93 -86.40
CA TYR A 831 8.39 -110.97 -86.41
C TYR A 831 7.67 -111.06 -87.76
N LEU A 832 7.27 -109.94 -88.36
CA LEU A 832 6.62 -109.90 -89.68
C LEU A 832 7.57 -110.32 -90.82
N LYS A 833 8.86 -109.96 -90.75
CA LYS A 833 9.88 -110.37 -91.73
C LYS A 833 10.21 -111.88 -91.66
N SER A 834 9.99 -112.52 -90.51
CA SER A 834 10.13 -113.97 -90.34
C SER A 834 8.97 -114.80 -90.96
N ARG A 835 7.85 -114.16 -91.32
CA ARG A 835 6.65 -114.84 -91.86
C ARG A 835 6.53 -114.85 -93.38
N THR A 836 7.34 -114.06 -94.11
CA THR A 836 7.30 -113.95 -95.59
C THR A 836 8.40 -114.72 -96.31
N SER A 837 9.17 -115.56 -95.61
CA SER A 837 10.19 -116.44 -96.19
C SER A 837 9.77 -117.92 -96.10
N ARG A 838 8.98 -118.38 -97.09
CA ARG A 838 8.92 -119.79 -97.49
C ARG A 838 9.33 -119.89 -98.98
N PRO A 839 10.46 -120.54 -99.30
CA PRO A 839 10.82 -120.95 -100.65
C PRO A 839 10.27 -122.35 -100.97
N ILE A 840 10.04 -122.58 -102.27
CA ILE A 840 9.82 -123.84 -103.05
C ILE A 840 9.53 -125.11 -102.25
#